data_AF-A0AAN7ATX9-F1
#
_entry.id   AF-A0AAN7ATX9-F1
#
_cell.length_a   1.000
_cell.length_b   1.000
_cell.length_c   1.000
_cell.angle_alpha   90.00
_cell.angle_beta   90.00
_cell.angle_gamma   90.00
#
_symmetry.space_group_name_H-M   'P 1'
#
loop_
_entity.id
_entity.type
_entity.pdbx_description
1 polymer ?
#
loop_
_entity_poly.entity_id
_entity_poly.type
_entity_poly.pdbx_seq_one_letter_code
_entity_poly.pdbx_strand_id
1 'polypeptide(L)'
;MADSEMEYESRDPGSFVGDESEMDDDSGSDAASPALFDFSDAFGAGTARPHREGTGLSCQLKSYDSLYNATGYRQLLQTGSSASLEDDRYAHSFKAALIVTRFFKRDRSIEYTELQIRSPHMKAAIKSVIPAYRTLDIVAQHIVLRDESQCIFHFRNKLMAYGNSTQDQRASRHISFLIQYVYGSLASSILSFIALMENPALVPSFDFLNLWMVFRPGDLVYIKGSSQKRIGHGCVYRFVKMERCKCEVRFCSKSKWDLTLEGINYDGTAFGYMTTFISISPFDGNRQIRDLVAFPLKYHPEEQSLRQRLLLRGAKFAQLHGQHYRQYSGIASMFGFDHNSRSGKDIMVEGRIMVDADAFDQALPFRSPTLIQSKQKFNPDDAHTSMTEEDYLICSDEIAGYSLNERKWGFFKVDLIQEVEFDDDAFEQLMIDERAKRQLLSLVRVHENETLHFDDFIKGKGKGMIFLLHGDPGVGKTLAAESIADVCKKPLLRVDASAFGTKAESVETSLAEALKNAERWQAVALLDEADVFLEQRRNNELERNNVVSVFLRSLEYYKGILFLTTNRIGVFDKAFKSRIHLAIHFPPLSFDIRLSLWDAFISKASSESAQVLGRSGSLTQLAMEELNGRQIKNIVRTAFALAVSEGTTIQLEHITMALDAMKAFEDDFDASQRQNRSERTSKQTKRRLEEGRDVDEEPLDSEGSICGDFLGKRPRLHF
;
A
#
# COMPACT_ATOMS: atom_id res chain seq x y z
N MET A 1 -32.22 -25.95 35.52
CA MET A 1 -33.28 -26.86 35.07
C MET A 1 -33.24 -26.90 33.57
N ALA A 2 -33.21 -28.12 33.03
CA ALA A 2 -33.32 -28.52 31.63
C ALA A 2 -32.07 -28.32 30.74
N ASP A 3 -31.31 -29.41 30.66
CA ASP A 3 -30.44 -29.84 29.58
C ASP A 3 -31.21 -30.02 28.25
N SER A 4 -30.49 -29.93 27.13
CA SER A 4 -30.86 -30.65 25.91
C SER A 4 -29.63 -30.91 25.02
N GLU A 5 -29.15 -32.15 25.08
CA GLU A 5 -28.36 -32.80 24.04
C GLU A 5 -29.23 -33.02 22.78
N MET A 6 -28.63 -32.99 21.58
CA MET A 6 -29.07 -33.86 20.47
C MET A 6 -27.95 -34.08 19.44
N GLU A 7 -27.76 -35.36 19.16
CA GLU A 7 -26.88 -36.01 18.19
C GLU A 7 -27.25 -35.67 16.74
N TYR A 8 -26.29 -35.81 15.81
CA TYR A 8 -26.61 -36.09 14.40
C TYR A 8 -25.68 -37.14 13.81
N GLU A 9 -26.31 -38.22 13.36
CA GLU A 9 -25.75 -39.39 12.70
C GLU A 9 -25.27 -39.12 11.27
N SER A 10 -24.28 -39.92 10.89
CA SER A 10 -23.81 -40.28 9.55
C SER A 10 -24.91 -40.72 8.58
N ARG A 11 -24.71 -40.44 7.27
CA ARG A 11 -25.13 -41.30 6.14
C ARG A 11 -24.48 -40.85 4.82
N ASP A 12 -23.64 -41.74 4.27
CA ASP A 12 -23.41 -41.93 2.83
C ASP A 12 -24.72 -42.44 2.17
N PRO A 13 -24.98 -42.18 0.86
CA PRO A 13 -24.44 -43.07 -0.18
C PRO A 13 -24.25 -42.48 -1.59
N GLY A 14 -23.47 -43.19 -2.42
CA GLY A 14 -24.00 -43.61 -3.74
C GLY A 14 -23.37 -43.02 -5.00
N SER A 15 -22.51 -43.83 -5.61
CA SER A 15 -22.03 -43.82 -7.00
C SER A 15 -23.10 -43.75 -8.09
N PHE A 16 -22.81 -43.09 -9.22
CA PHE A 16 -23.41 -43.39 -10.52
C PHE A 16 -22.40 -43.25 -11.67
N VAL A 17 -22.51 -44.17 -12.64
CA VAL A 17 -21.68 -44.41 -13.83
C VAL A 17 -22.52 -44.13 -15.09
N GLY A 18 -21.85 -43.75 -16.19
CA GLY A 18 -22.38 -43.70 -17.57
C GLY A 18 -22.62 -42.26 -18.06
N ASP A 19 -22.31 -41.85 -19.29
CA ASP A 19 -22.11 -42.62 -20.52
C ASP A 19 -21.38 -41.74 -21.58
N GLU A 20 -20.72 -42.41 -22.54
CA GLU A 20 -20.05 -41.83 -23.71
C GLU A 20 -21.06 -41.48 -24.82
N SER A 21 -20.76 -40.45 -25.64
CA SER A 21 -21.07 -40.48 -27.08
C SER A 21 -20.33 -39.36 -27.84
N GLU A 22 -19.70 -39.80 -28.93
CA GLU A 22 -18.94 -39.06 -29.95
C GLU A 22 -19.84 -38.19 -30.84
N MET A 23 -19.27 -37.12 -31.43
CA MET A 23 -19.46 -36.75 -32.83
C MET A 23 -18.39 -35.73 -33.30
N ASP A 24 -17.89 -35.98 -34.50
CA ASP A 24 -16.72 -35.42 -35.18
C ASP A 24 -16.89 -34.02 -35.82
N ASP A 25 -15.73 -33.50 -36.25
CA ASP A 25 -15.44 -32.71 -37.47
C ASP A 25 -15.28 -31.17 -37.43
N ASP A 26 -13.99 -30.77 -37.48
CA ASP A 26 -13.32 -30.17 -38.66
C ASP A 26 -12.75 -28.73 -38.56
N SER A 27 -11.55 -28.62 -39.15
CA SER A 27 -10.83 -27.48 -39.71
C SER A 27 -10.03 -26.55 -38.79
N GLY A 28 -8.71 -26.57 -39.01
CA GLY A 28 -7.70 -25.76 -38.32
C GLY A 28 -7.39 -24.42 -38.98
N SER A 29 -6.59 -23.60 -38.28
CA SER A 29 -5.56 -22.76 -38.88
C SER A 29 -4.62 -22.21 -37.80
N ASP A 30 -3.35 -22.15 -38.18
CA ASP A 30 -2.16 -21.86 -37.39
C ASP A 30 -2.10 -20.45 -36.75
N ALA A 31 -1.59 -20.38 -35.52
CA ALA A 31 -0.78 -19.26 -35.05
C ALA A 31 0.18 -19.73 -33.94
N ALA A 32 1.44 -19.94 -34.33
CA ALA A 32 2.53 -20.37 -33.48
C ALA A 32 2.83 -19.38 -32.34
N SER A 33 2.73 -19.85 -31.09
CA SER A 33 3.31 -19.23 -29.90
C SER A 33 4.62 -19.95 -29.54
N PRO A 34 5.69 -19.24 -29.13
CA PRO A 34 6.97 -19.87 -28.83
C PRO A 34 6.88 -20.67 -27.52
N ALA A 35 6.99 -21.98 -27.63
CA ALA A 35 7.03 -22.88 -26.49
C ALA A 35 8.20 -22.53 -25.55
N LEU A 36 7.84 -22.38 -24.27
CA LEU A 36 8.76 -22.48 -23.14
C LEU A 36 9.60 -23.76 -23.30
N PHE A 37 10.93 -23.60 -23.28
CA PHE A 37 11.85 -24.73 -23.15
C PHE A 37 11.60 -25.40 -21.79
N ASP A 38 10.89 -26.52 -21.83
CA ASP A 38 10.74 -27.44 -20.71
C ASP A 38 12.09 -28.14 -20.47
N PHE A 39 12.68 -27.90 -19.30
CA PHE A 39 13.97 -28.49 -18.88
C PHE A 39 13.78 -29.84 -18.17
N SER A 40 12.59 -30.45 -18.26
CA SER A 40 12.24 -31.69 -17.55
C SER A 40 12.88 -32.96 -18.14
N ASP A 41 13.34 -32.96 -19.41
CA ASP A 41 13.78 -34.19 -20.09
C ASP A 41 15.30 -34.48 -20.09
N ALA A 42 16.11 -33.78 -19.29
CA ALA A 42 17.55 -34.06 -19.18
C ALA A 42 17.98 -34.80 -17.89
N PHE A 43 17.04 -35.13 -16.99
CA PHE A 43 17.33 -35.89 -15.79
C PHE A 43 16.44 -37.13 -15.74
N GLY A 44 16.96 -38.24 -16.26
CA GLY A 44 16.30 -39.53 -16.15
C GLY A 44 15.88 -39.81 -14.71
N ALA A 45 14.57 -39.94 -14.50
CA ALA A 45 13.96 -40.49 -13.31
C ALA A 45 14.45 -41.94 -13.14
N GLY A 46 15.56 -42.09 -12.43
CA GLY A 46 16.07 -43.40 -12.03
C GLY A 46 15.14 -44.00 -10.99
N THR A 47 14.49 -45.11 -11.35
CA THR A 47 13.76 -45.98 -10.42
C THR A 47 14.64 -46.32 -9.21
N ALA A 48 14.14 -46.02 -8.01
CA ALA A 48 14.85 -46.29 -6.76
C ALA A 48 15.02 -47.82 -6.57
N ARG A 49 16.25 -48.32 -6.71
CA ARG A 49 16.63 -49.72 -6.46
C ARG A 49 16.84 -49.97 -4.94
N PRO A 50 16.62 -51.20 -4.45
CA PRO A 50 16.66 -51.52 -3.02
C PRO A 50 18.04 -51.26 -2.39
N HIS A 51 18.01 -50.87 -1.11
CA HIS A 51 19.16 -50.51 -0.29
C HIS A 51 20.18 -51.67 -0.21
N ARG A 52 21.41 -51.51 -0.73
CA ARG A 52 22.48 -52.49 -0.50
C ARG A 52 22.84 -52.50 0.98
N GLU A 53 22.86 -53.68 1.61
CA GLU A 53 23.22 -53.85 3.02
C GLU A 53 24.66 -53.34 3.26
N GLY A 54 24.86 -52.56 4.32
CA GLY A 54 26.18 -51.98 4.64
C GLY A 54 26.54 -50.66 3.93
N THR A 55 25.58 -50.02 3.24
CA THR A 55 25.81 -48.70 2.62
C THR A 55 26.18 -47.63 3.66
N GLY A 56 27.28 -46.92 3.45
CA GLY A 56 27.71 -45.80 4.30
C GLY A 56 28.23 -46.16 5.70
N LEU A 57 28.49 -47.44 5.99
CA LEU A 57 28.95 -47.92 7.31
C LEU A 57 30.47 -47.84 7.52
N SER A 58 31.25 -47.43 6.51
CA SER A 58 32.70 -47.21 6.63
C SER A 58 33.02 -45.72 6.60
N CYS A 59 33.77 -45.21 7.58
CA CYS A 59 34.31 -43.84 7.60
C CYS A 59 35.38 -43.67 6.51
N GLN A 60 34.94 -43.66 5.25
CA GLN A 60 35.74 -43.46 4.06
C GLN A 60 35.14 -42.32 3.25
N LEU A 61 36.02 -41.49 2.71
CA LEU A 61 35.71 -40.46 1.73
C LEU A 61 36.10 -40.98 0.34
N LYS A 62 35.19 -40.83 -0.62
CA LYS A 62 35.47 -41.11 -2.04
C LYS A 62 35.25 -39.85 -2.86
N SER A 63 36.22 -39.53 -3.71
CA SER A 63 36.21 -38.30 -4.52
C SER A 63 36.14 -38.62 -6.00
N TYR A 64 35.31 -37.86 -6.71
CA TYR A 64 35.05 -38.00 -8.14
C TYR A 64 35.05 -36.65 -8.83
N ASP A 65 35.36 -36.68 -10.13
CA ASP A 65 35.30 -35.54 -11.04
C ASP A 65 34.32 -35.85 -12.18
N SER A 66 33.34 -34.97 -12.40
CA SER A 66 32.40 -35.04 -13.50
C SER A 66 32.82 -34.05 -14.58
N LEU A 67 33.30 -34.57 -15.70
CA LEU A 67 33.82 -33.80 -16.83
C LEU A 67 32.94 -33.99 -18.07
N TYR A 68 32.85 -32.96 -18.91
CA TYR A 68 32.25 -33.11 -20.24
C TYR A 68 33.23 -33.86 -21.18
N ASN A 69 32.76 -34.93 -21.81
CA ASN A 69 33.49 -35.61 -22.87
C ASN A 69 33.37 -34.85 -24.21
N ALA A 70 34.08 -35.32 -25.24
CA ALA A 70 34.08 -34.68 -26.56
C ALA A 70 32.69 -34.66 -27.25
N THR A 71 31.79 -35.57 -26.88
CA THR A 71 30.42 -35.64 -27.39
C THR A 71 29.42 -34.79 -26.60
N GLY A 72 29.88 -34.08 -25.56
CA GLY A 72 29.06 -33.16 -24.77
C GLY A 72 28.28 -33.79 -23.62
N TYR A 73 28.50 -35.07 -23.31
CA TYR A 73 27.92 -35.77 -22.16
C TYR A 73 28.85 -35.69 -20.94
N ARG A 74 28.27 -35.71 -19.73
CA ARG A 74 29.05 -35.76 -18.48
C ARG A 74 29.53 -37.19 -18.20
N GLN A 75 30.83 -37.33 -17.97
CA GLN A 75 31.49 -38.59 -17.59
C GLN A 75 32.06 -38.47 -16.19
N LEU A 76 31.83 -39.48 -15.35
CA LEU A 76 32.31 -39.53 -13.98
C LEU A 76 33.63 -40.30 -13.90
N LEU A 77 34.64 -39.67 -13.33
CA LEU A 77 35.97 -40.22 -13.12
C LEU A 77 36.26 -40.25 -11.62
N GLN A 78 36.95 -41.29 -11.14
CA GLN A 78 37.54 -41.21 -9.80
C GLN A 78 38.64 -40.15 -9.82
N THR A 79 38.68 -39.25 -8.84
CA THR A 79 39.66 -38.16 -8.81
C THR A 79 41.09 -38.72 -8.93
N GLY A 80 41.84 -38.24 -9.93
CA GLY A 80 43.20 -38.71 -10.24
C GLY A 80 43.29 -39.93 -11.17
N SER A 81 42.17 -40.45 -11.67
CA SER A 81 42.10 -41.55 -12.65
C SER A 81 41.62 -41.06 -14.01
N SER A 82 42.13 -41.67 -15.09
CA SER A 82 41.64 -41.48 -16.47
C SER A 82 40.55 -42.47 -16.87
N ALA A 83 40.27 -43.49 -16.04
CA ALA A 83 39.27 -44.51 -16.34
C ALA A 83 37.87 -44.05 -15.96
N SER A 84 36.96 -44.09 -16.93
CA SER A 84 35.54 -43.82 -16.71
C SER A 84 34.82 -44.96 -16.02
N LEU A 85 33.94 -44.61 -15.10
CA LEU A 85 33.06 -45.57 -14.46
C LEU A 85 31.86 -45.82 -15.37
N GLU A 86 31.73 -47.04 -15.88
CA GLU A 86 30.55 -47.47 -16.64
C GLU A 86 29.41 -47.93 -15.70
N ASP A 87 28.20 -47.51 -16.07
CA ASP A 87 26.84 -47.97 -15.73
C ASP A 87 26.36 -48.07 -14.27
N ASP A 88 27.21 -48.14 -13.25
CA ASP A 88 26.76 -48.22 -11.85
C ASP A 88 27.44 -47.15 -10.99
N ARG A 89 26.80 -45.97 -10.97
CA ARG A 89 27.22 -44.79 -10.19
C ARG A 89 27.51 -45.22 -8.75
N TYR A 90 28.80 -45.34 -8.41
CA TYR A 90 29.30 -45.68 -7.08
C TYR A 90 29.21 -47.16 -6.63
N ALA A 91 29.08 -48.13 -7.54
CA ALA A 91 28.99 -49.56 -7.20
C ALA A 91 30.09 -50.06 -6.26
N HIS A 92 31.32 -49.59 -6.45
CA HIS A 92 32.49 -49.95 -5.64
C HIS A 92 32.68 -49.06 -4.39
N SER A 93 31.83 -48.05 -4.21
CA SER A 93 31.92 -47.05 -3.14
C SER A 93 30.68 -47.01 -2.25
N PHE A 94 29.81 -48.03 -2.34
CA PHE A 94 28.59 -48.09 -1.52
C PHE A 94 28.86 -48.08 -0.01
N LYS A 95 29.98 -48.65 0.44
CA LYS A 95 30.36 -48.66 1.87
C LYS A 95 30.86 -47.31 2.41
N ALA A 96 31.24 -46.38 1.54
CA ALA A 96 31.81 -45.09 1.93
C ALA A 96 30.74 -44.18 2.57
N ALA A 97 31.06 -43.61 3.73
CA ALA A 97 30.19 -42.70 4.46
C ALA A 97 29.98 -41.37 3.72
N LEU A 98 31.02 -40.86 3.05
CA LEU A 98 31.01 -39.60 2.31
C LEU A 98 31.46 -39.79 0.86
N ILE A 99 30.73 -39.18 -0.07
CA ILE A 99 31.12 -39.09 -1.48
C ILE A 99 31.17 -37.62 -1.87
N VAL A 100 32.26 -37.18 -2.49
CA VAL A 100 32.42 -35.82 -3.00
C VAL A 100 32.58 -35.88 -4.51
N THR A 101 31.75 -35.16 -5.24
CA THR A 101 31.81 -35.09 -6.69
C THR A 101 31.97 -33.64 -7.12
N ARG A 102 33.06 -33.32 -7.82
CA ARG A 102 33.29 -31.99 -8.41
C ARG A 102 32.77 -32.00 -9.84
N PHE A 103 31.87 -31.08 -10.15
CA PHE A 103 31.31 -30.93 -11.48
C PHE A 103 32.03 -29.80 -12.19
N PHE A 104 32.58 -30.08 -13.36
CA PHE A 104 33.32 -29.11 -14.16
C PHE A 104 32.52 -28.67 -15.38
N LYS A 105 32.67 -27.40 -15.74
CA LYS A 105 32.20 -26.85 -17.01
C LYS A 105 33.09 -27.35 -18.16
N ARG A 106 32.67 -27.07 -19.40
CA ARG A 106 33.46 -27.40 -20.61
C ARG A 106 34.84 -26.73 -20.64
N ASP A 107 34.98 -25.57 -20.01
CA ASP A 107 36.25 -24.83 -19.87
C ASP A 107 37.16 -25.37 -18.75
N ARG A 108 36.77 -26.49 -18.10
CA ARG A 108 37.44 -27.10 -16.94
C ARG A 108 37.49 -26.24 -15.68
N SER A 109 36.71 -25.16 -15.60
CA SER A 109 36.41 -24.50 -14.33
C SER A 109 35.39 -25.32 -13.53
N ILE A 110 35.46 -25.26 -12.20
CA ILE A 110 34.48 -25.93 -11.33
C ILE A 110 33.14 -25.19 -11.44
N GLU A 111 32.08 -25.94 -11.71
CA GLU A 111 30.70 -25.46 -11.76
C GLU A 111 30.05 -25.49 -10.36
N TYR A 112 30.14 -26.65 -9.70
CA TYR A 112 29.71 -26.87 -8.32
C TYR A 112 30.34 -28.15 -7.77
N THR A 113 30.27 -28.32 -6.46
CA THR A 113 30.68 -29.56 -5.78
C THR A 113 29.49 -30.16 -5.06
N GLU A 114 29.30 -31.48 -5.11
CA GLU A 114 28.29 -32.20 -4.33
C GLU A 114 28.96 -33.06 -3.25
N LEU A 115 28.54 -32.90 -2.00
CA LEU A 115 28.83 -33.82 -0.90
C LEU A 115 27.59 -34.69 -0.65
N GLN A 116 27.72 -35.99 -0.86
CA GLN A 116 26.70 -36.98 -0.51
C GLN A 116 27.06 -37.64 0.83
N ILE A 117 26.17 -37.49 1.81
CA ILE A 117 26.25 -38.11 3.12
C ILE A 117 25.39 -39.38 3.11
N ARG A 118 26.06 -40.53 3.14
CA ARG A 118 25.41 -41.85 3.04
C ARG A 118 25.29 -42.56 4.38
N SER A 119 26.10 -42.17 5.36
CA SER A 119 26.12 -42.80 6.69
C SER A 119 24.76 -42.65 7.41
N PRO A 120 24.13 -43.75 7.86
CA PRO A 120 22.88 -43.67 8.61
C PRO A 120 23.04 -42.92 9.93
N HIS A 121 24.19 -43.06 10.61
CA HIS A 121 24.47 -42.35 11.85
C HIS A 121 24.58 -40.82 11.64
N MET A 122 25.27 -40.38 10.58
CA MET A 122 25.35 -38.95 10.26
C MET A 122 23.97 -38.39 9.88
N LYS A 123 23.19 -39.14 9.09
CA LYS A 123 21.82 -38.75 8.72
C LYS A 123 20.93 -38.58 9.94
N ALA A 124 20.98 -39.52 10.89
CA ALA A 124 20.23 -39.45 12.14
C ALA A 124 20.64 -38.22 12.98
N ALA A 125 21.94 -37.96 13.12
CA ALA A 125 22.44 -36.78 13.83
C ALA A 125 21.99 -35.47 13.17
N ILE A 126 22.10 -35.37 11.84
CA ILE A 126 21.64 -34.20 11.07
C ILE A 126 20.14 -33.99 11.26
N LYS A 127 19.33 -35.04 11.13
CA LYS A 127 17.88 -34.97 11.34
C LYS A 127 17.50 -34.52 12.76
N SER A 128 18.27 -34.92 13.76
CA SER A 128 18.03 -34.54 15.15
C SER A 128 18.47 -33.12 15.48
N VAL A 129 19.56 -32.63 14.86
CA VAL A 129 20.24 -31.38 15.27
C VAL A 129 19.85 -30.19 14.41
N ILE A 130 19.47 -30.42 13.16
CA ILE A 130 19.16 -29.39 12.17
C ILE A 130 17.64 -29.36 11.96
N PRO A 131 16.88 -28.61 12.78
CA PRO A 131 15.41 -28.62 12.77
C PRO A 131 14.79 -28.00 11.50
N ALA A 132 15.54 -27.20 10.73
CA ALA A 132 15.05 -26.64 9.47
C ALA A 132 16.19 -26.11 8.58
N TYR A 133 16.57 -26.90 7.57
CA TYR A 133 17.13 -26.37 6.32
C TYR A 133 16.11 -26.72 5.24
N ARG A 134 15.28 -25.75 4.79
CA ARG A 134 14.15 -26.04 3.88
C ARG A 134 14.56 -26.65 2.54
N THR A 135 15.82 -26.50 2.15
CA THR A 135 16.38 -27.06 0.91
C THR A 135 16.98 -28.46 1.09
N LEU A 136 17.08 -28.95 2.33
CA LEU A 136 17.68 -30.25 2.60
C LEU A 136 16.58 -31.32 2.63
N ASP A 137 16.55 -32.17 1.60
CA ASP A 137 15.80 -33.42 1.69
C ASP A 137 16.55 -34.39 2.61
N ILE A 138 16.24 -34.30 3.91
CA ILE A 138 16.81 -35.16 4.96
C ILE A 138 16.22 -36.59 4.87
N VAL A 139 15.14 -36.78 4.12
CA VAL A 139 14.45 -38.07 3.94
C VAL A 139 14.97 -38.83 2.72
N ALA A 140 15.65 -38.13 1.80
CA ALA A 140 16.32 -38.74 0.66
C ALA A 140 17.24 -39.90 1.06
N GLN A 141 17.41 -40.85 0.13
CA GLN A 141 18.29 -42.02 0.31
C GLN A 141 19.71 -41.61 0.78
N HIS A 142 20.20 -40.49 0.25
CA HIS A 142 21.46 -39.83 0.62
C HIS A 142 21.19 -38.33 0.78
N ILE A 143 21.76 -37.71 1.83
CA ILE A 143 21.70 -36.25 1.98
C ILE A 143 22.75 -35.66 1.03
N VAL A 144 22.33 -34.85 0.07
CA VAL A 144 23.21 -34.19 -0.90
C VAL A 144 23.33 -32.71 -0.55
N LEU A 145 24.54 -32.26 -0.25
CA LEU A 145 24.86 -30.85 -0.05
C LEU A 145 25.57 -30.35 -1.32
N ARG A 146 25.08 -29.26 -1.89
CA ARG A 146 25.76 -28.56 -2.99
C ARG A 146 26.61 -27.42 -2.42
N ASP A 147 27.80 -27.28 -2.98
CA ASP A 147 28.80 -26.25 -2.67
C ASP A 147 29.29 -26.26 -1.23
N GLU A 148 29.30 -25.10 -0.55
CA GLU A 148 29.71 -25.06 0.85
C GLU A 148 28.71 -25.84 1.70
N SER A 149 29.22 -26.68 2.62
CA SER A 149 28.40 -27.44 3.55
C SER A 149 27.86 -26.53 4.68
N GLN A 150 27.11 -25.49 4.31
CA GLN A 150 26.70 -24.39 5.19
C GLN A 150 25.96 -24.90 6.44
N CYS A 151 25.03 -25.82 6.24
CA CYS A 151 24.24 -26.41 7.33
C CYS A 151 25.11 -27.15 8.35
N ILE A 152 26.15 -27.86 7.89
CA ILE A 152 27.07 -28.57 8.79
C ILE A 152 27.92 -27.56 9.55
N PHE A 153 28.41 -26.50 8.89
CA PHE A 153 29.18 -25.45 9.55
C PHE A 153 28.35 -24.70 10.61
N HIS A 154 27.13 -24.26 10.31
CA HIS A 154 26.29 -23.51 11.24
C HIS A 154 25.89 -24.33 12.47
N PHE A 155 25.76 -25.65 12.32
CA PHE A 155 25.36 -26.55 13.40
C PHE A 155 26.52 -27.40 13.96
N ARG A 156 27.77 -27.11 13.57
CA ARG A 156 28.96 -27.92 13.91
C ARG A 156 29.09 -28.18 15.41
N ASN A 157 28.85 -27.18 16.25
CA ASN A 157 28.98 -27.30 17.70
C ASN A 157 27.91 -28.24 18.27
N LYS A 158 26.67 -28.15 17.76
CA LYS A 158 25.58 -29.05 18.18
C LYS A 158 25.77 -30.48 17.67
N LEU A 159 26.29 -30.64 16.44
CA LEU A 159 26.63 -31.95 15.88
C LEU A 159 27.77 -32.60 16.66
N MET A 160 28.80 -31.84 17.02
CA MET A 160 29.88 -32.31 17.91
C MET A 160 29.35 -32.70 19.29
N ALA A 161 28.48 -31.88 19.88
CA ALA A 161 27.85 -32.20 21.17
C ALA A 161 27.03 -33.50 21.10
N TYR A 162 26.24 -33.69 20.03
CA TYR A 162 25.49 -34.94 19.78
C TYR A 162 26.43 -36.15 19.64
N GLY A 163 27.55 -36.00 18.92
CA GLY A 163 28.56 -37.05 18.76
C GLY A 163 29.29 -37.40 20.05
N ASN A 164 29.42 -36.44 20.98
CA ASN A 164 30.04 -36.65 22.29
C ASN A 164 29.07 -37.22 23.33
N SER A 165 27.77 -36.92 23.22
CA SER A 165 26.75 -37.38 24.18
C SER A 165 26.13 -38.73 23.82
N THR A 166 26.28 -39.19 22.58
CA THR A 166 25.75 -40.49 22.16
C THR A 166 26.50 -41.66 22.79
N GLN A 167 25.77 -42.68 23.25
CA GLN A 167 26.35 -43.92 23.76
C GLN A 167 26.84 -44.85 22.64
N ASP A 168 26.41 -44.62 21.39
CA ASP A 168 26.85 -45.40 20.24
C ASP A 168 28.22 -44.93 19.73
N GLN A 169 29.25 -45.72 20.03
CA GLN A 169 30.63 -45.43 19.63
C GLN A 169 30.82 -45.38 18.10
N ARG A 170 30.00 -46.11 17.32
CA ARG A 170 30.05 -46.01 15.85
C ARG A 170 29.46 -44.68 15.41
N ALA A 171 28.31 -44.29 15.96
CA ALA A 171 27.72 -42.99 15.64
C ALA A 171 28.68 -41.84 15.94
N SER A 172 29.31 -41.86 17.12
CA SER A 172 30.33 -40.87 17.52
C SER A 172 31.46 -40.77 16.49
N ARG A 173 32.08 -41.90 16.12
CA ARG A 173 33.16 -41.95 15.10
C ARG A 173 32.71 -41.39 13.75
N HIS A 174 31.51 -41.72 13.29
CA HIS A 174 30.98 -41.22 12.03
C HIS A 174 30.74 -39.71 12.08
N ILE A 175 30.21 -39.18 13.17
CA ILE A 175 29.98 -37.73 13.32
C ILE A 175 31.31 -36.98 13.36
N SER A 176 32.29 -37.46 14.13
CA SER A 176 33.65 -36.88 14.15
C SER A 176 34.28 -36.88 12.76
N PHE A 177 34.10 -37.94 11.97
CA PHE A 177 34.59 -38.01 10.59
C PHE A 177 33.94 -36.95 9.67
N LEU A 178 32.64 -36.71 9.80
CA LEU A 178 31.95 -35.65 9.05
C LEU A 178 32.48 -34.26 9.42
N ILE A 179 32.64 -34.00 10.72
CA ILE A 179 33.16 -32.71 11.19
C ILE A 179 34.60 -32.51 10.74
N GLN A 180 35.44 -33.54 10.84
CA GLN A 180 36.82 -33.50 10.36
C GLN A 180 36.90 -33.18 8.86
N TYR A 181 36.01 -33.75 8.04
CA TYR A 181 35.93 -33.42 6.62
C TYR A 181 35.62 -31.92 6.39
N VAL A 182 34.62 -31.37 7.08
CA VAL A 182 34.23 -29.96 6.94
C VAL A 182 35.32 -29.01 7.44
N TYR A 183 35.97 -29.34 8.57
CA TYR A 183 37.11 -28.57 9.06
C TYR A 183 38.31 -28.65 8.11
N GLY A 184 38.52 -29.78 7.44
CA GLY A 184 39.57 -29.92 6.43
C GLY A 184 39.27 -29.11 5.16
N SER A 185 38.02 -29.13 4.68
CA SER A 185 37.65 -28.44 3.43
C SER A 185 37.53 -26.93 3.57
N LEU A 186 37.21 -26.42 4.77
CA LEU A 186 37.02 -25.00 5.05
C LEU A 186 38.02 -24.46 6.09
N ALA A 187 39.18 -25.11 6.26
CA ALA A 187 40.10 -24.85 7.36
C ALA A 187 40.45 -23.36 7.54
N SER A 188 40.87 -22.69 6.46
CA SER A 188 41.24 -21.26 6.50
C SER A 188 40.06 -20.38 6.90
N SER A 189 38.90 -20.56 6.27
CA SER A 189 37.70 -19.77 6.55
C SER A 189 37.16 -19.99 7.97
N ILE A 190 37.19 -21.24 8.47
CA ILE A 190 36.76 -21.56 9.84
C ILE A 190 37.70 -20.95 10.87
N LEU A 191 39.02 -21.04 10.68
CA LEU A 191 39.99 -20.44 11.58
C LEU A 191 39.83 -18.92 11.64
N SER A 192 39.67 -18.27 10.48
CA SER A 192 39.37 -16.85 10.40
C SER A 192 38.04 -16.50 11.10
N PHE A 193 37.01 -17.34 10.92
CA PHE A 193 35.71 -17.12 11.59
C PHE A 193 35.86 -17.18 13.11
N ILE A 194 36.51 -18.21 13.64
CA ILE A 194 36.74 -18.34 15.09
C ILE A 194 37.53 -17.13 15.62
N ALA A 195 38.61 -16.75 14.92
CA ALA A 195 39.48 -15.66 15.34
C ALA A 195 38.79 -14.28 15.34
N LEU A 196 37.89 -14.02 14.38
CA LEU A 196 37.31 -12.69 14.16
C LEU A 196 35.86 -12.53 14.63
N MET A 197 35.10 -13.63 14.70
CA MET A 197 33.67 -13.62 15.06
C MET A 197 33.39 -14.22 16.44
N GLU A 198 34.20 -15.19 16.89
CA GLU A 198 34.00 -15.86 18.19
C GLU A 198 34.93 -15.34 19.29
N ASN A 199 35.83 -14.40 18.97
CA ASN A 199 36.70 -13.76 19.95
C ASN A 199 35.99 -12.58 20.63
N PRO A 200 35.66 -12.66 21.94
CA PRO A 200 34.93 -11.60 22.64
C PRO A 200 35.71 -10.29 22.78
N ALA A 201 37.04 -10.30 22.60
CA ALA A 201 37.87 -9.11 22.67
C ALA A 201 37.84 -8.26 21.39
N LEU A 202 37.28 -8.78 20.30
CA LEU A 202 37.25 -8.11 19.00
C LEU A 202 35.82 -7.72 18.61
N VAL A 203 35.71 -6.63 17.85
CA VAL A 203 34.44 -6.29 17.19
C VAL A 203 34.23 -7.27 16.03
N PRO A 204 33.07 -7.96 15.95
CA PRO A 204 32.79 -8.92 14.89
C PRO A 204 32.97 -8.30 13.51
N SER A 205 33.91 -8.86 12.75
CA SER A 205 34.21 -8.44 11.39
C SER A 205 34.57 -9.62 10.53
N PHE A 206 34.24 -9.56 9.24
CA PHE A 206 34.49 -10.70 8.34
C PHE A 206 34.66 -10.26 6.89
N ASP A 207 35.25 -11.16 6.10
CA ASP A 207 35.45 -10.94 4.67
C ASP A 207 34.17 -11.20 3.87
N PHE A 208 34.06 -10.56 2.71
CA PHE A 208 32.89 -10.64 1.86
C PHE A 208 32.59 -12.06 1.35
N LEU A 209 33.60 -12.85 0.99
CA LEU A 209 33.42 -14.15 0.35
C LEU A 209 32.84 -15.19 1.31
N ASN A 210 33.21 -15.10 2.59
CA ASN A 210 32.78 -16.04 3.62
C ASN A 210 31.57 -15.54 4.43
N LEU A 211 30.89 -14.44 4.05
CA LEU A 211 29.74 -13.90 4.81
C LEU A 211 28.63 -14.91 5.10
N TRP A 212 28.44 -15.92 4.25
CA TRP A 212 27.49 -17.01 4.48
C TRP A 212 27.69 -17.73 5.83
N MET A 213 28.91 -17.71 6.39
CA MET A 213 29.21 -18.25 7.71
C MET A 213 28.52 -17.48 8.85
N VAL A 214 28.25 -16.18 8.64
CA VAL A 214 27.65 -15.28 9.62
C VAL A 214 26.11 -15.40 9.64
N PHE A 215 25.50 -15.66 8.47
CA PHE A 215 24.04 -15.73 8.31
C PHE A 215 23.55 -17.18 8.37
N ARG A 216 22.88 -17.52 9.47
CA ARG A 216 22.30 -18.85 9.67
C ARG A 216 20.79 -18.82 9.38
N PRO A 217 20.26 -19.72 8.52
CA PRO A 217 18.82 -19.82 8.28
C PRO A 217 18.01 -19.90 9.58
N GLY A 218 16.97 -19.08 9.67
CA GLY A 218 16.14 -18.90 10.86
C GLY A 218 16.55 -17.74 11.76
N ASP A 219 17.80 -17.26 11.69
CA ASP A 219 18.24 -16.09 12.46
C ASP A 219 17.45 -14.84 12.04
N LEU A 220 17.18 -13.96 13.00
CA LEU A 220 16.63 -12.64 12.76
C LEU A 220 17.72 -11.72 12.20
N VAL A 221 17.40 -10.98 11.13
CA VAL A 221 18.30 -10.06 10.43
C VAL A 221 17.73 -8.66 10.47
N TYR A 222 18.52 -7.73 11.01
CA TYR A 222 18.22 -6.31 11.06
C TYR A 222 18.63 -5.60 9.76
N ILE A 223 17.79 -4.68 9.28
CA ILE A 223 18.01 -3.87 8.09
C ILE A 223 18.30 -2.43 8.52
N LYS A 224 19.56 -1.99 8.39
CA LYS A 224 20.00 -0.65 8.82
C LYS A 224 19.41 0.46 7.95
N GLY A 225 19.28 0.18 6.65
CA GLY A 225 18.65 1.05 5.68
C GLY A 225 19.10 0.67 4.28
N SER A 226 18.17 0.67 3.33
CA SER A 226 18.45 0.29 1.96
C SER A 226 18.05 1.41 1.00
N SER A 227 18.70 1.51 -0.15
CA SER A 227 18.21 2.32 -1.27
C SER A 227 17.02 1.66 -2.00
N GLN A 228 16.53 0.50 -1.53
CA GLN A 228 15.45 -0.28 -2.14
C GLN A 228 14.12 0.06 -1.47
N LYS A 229 13.24 0.75 -2.21
CA LYS A 229 11.96 1.35 -1.79
C LYS A 229 10.91 0.43 -1.13
N ARG A 230 11.19 -0.86 -0.89
CA ARG A 230 10.19 -1.86 -0.42
C ARG A 230 10.60 -2.62 0.84
N ILE A 231 11.69 -2.23 1.50
CA ILE A 231 12.15 -2.86 2.74
C ILE A 231 12.13 -1.81 3.84
N GLY A 232 11.45 -2.12 4.94
CA GLY A 232 11.38 -1.23 6.09
C GLY A 232 12.78 -0.94 6.64
N HIS A 233 13.11 0.34 6.76
CA HIS A 233 14.34 0.79 7.40
C HIS A 233 14.21 0.58 8.91
N GLY A 234 15.21 -0.02 9.53
CA GLY A 234 15.17 -0.34 10.95
C GLY A 234 14.24 -1.51 11.30
N CYS A 235 13.87 -2.33 10.32
CA CYS A 235 13.07 -3.54 10.50
C CYS A 235 13.92 -4.80 10.67
N VAL A 236 13.29 -5.85 11.16
CA VAL A 236 13.88 -7.18 11.30
C VAL A 236 13.08 -8.16 10.46
N TYR A 237 13.78 -9.10 9.83
CA TYR A 237 13.19 -10.19 9.05
C TYR A 237 13.84 -11.51 9.42
N ARG A 238 13.16 -12.61 9.15
CA ARG A 238 13.70 -13.96 9.32
C ARG A 238 14.54 -14.33 8.10
N PHE A 239 15.79 -14.71 8.30
CA PHE A 239 16.68 -15.10 7.22
C PHE A 239 16.36 -16.51 6.71
N VAL A 240 16.22 -16.65 5.39
CA VAL A 240 15.93 -17.95 4.75
C VAL A 240 17.19 -18.55 4.14
N LYS A 241 17.82 -17.81 3.22
CA LYS A 241 19.01 -18.24 2.48
C LYS A 241 19.72 -17.03 1.89
N MET A 242 20.96 -17.23 1.47
CA MET A 242 21.68 -16.28 0.64
C MET A 242 22.42 -16.98 -0.49
N GLU A 243 22.49 -16.31 -1.63
CA GLU A 243 23.10 -16.83 -2.84
C GLU A 243 24.04 -15.78 -3.44
N ARG A 244 25.11 -16.22 -4.09
CA ARG A 244 26.06 -15.36 -4.79
C ARG A 244 26.47 -15.99 -6.11
N CYS A 245 26.66 -15.18 -7.15
CA CYS A 245 27.23 -15.68 -8.39
C CYS A 245 28.70 -16.06 -8.21
N LYS A 246 29.08 -17.25 -8.71
CA LYS A 246 30.44 -17.82 -8.60
C LYS A 246 31.43 -17.32 -9.64
N CYS A 247 31.12 -16.25 -10.37
CA CYS A 247 32.05 -15.64 -11.33
C CYS A 247 33.31 -15.12 -10.61
N GLU A 248 34.51 -15.40 -11.12
CA GLU A 248 35.80 -14.85 -10.64
C GLU A 248 36.04 -13.40 -11.12
N VAL A 249 35.10 -12.83 -11.88
CA VAL A 249 35.21 -11.50 -12.48
C VAL A 249 34.97 -10.41 -11.43
N ARG A 250 35.99 -9.57 -11.18
CA ARG A 250 35.97 -8.47 -10.19
C ARG A 250 34.77 -7.50 -10.31
N PHE A 251 34.25 -7.29 -11.52
CA PHE A 251 33.11 -6.39 -11.79
C PHE A 251 31.87 -7.12 -12.32
N CYS A 252 31.63 -8.34 -11.84
CA CYS A 252 30.39 -9.05 -12.12
C CYS A 252 29.24 -8.33 -11.40
N SER A 253 28.27 -7.76 -12.11
CA SER A 253 27.04 -7.17 -11.52
C SER A 253 26.22 -8.17 -10.67
N LYS A 254 26.60 -9.45 -10.73
CA LYS A 254 26.05 -10.59 -9.98
C LYS A 254 26.93 -11.07 -8.82
N SER A 255 28.08 -10.44 -8.53
CA SER A 255 28.96 -10.87 -7.42
C SER A 255 28.49 -10.42 -6.03
N LYS A 256 27.31 -9.81 -5.92
CA LYS A 256 26.63 -9.48 -4.66
C LYS A 256 26.10 -10.73 -3.96
N TRP A 257 25.97 -10.65 -2.64
CA TRP A 257 25.16 -11.62 -1.89
C TRP A 257 23.70 -11.18 -1.93
N ASP A 258 22.83 -12.03 -2.50
CA ASP A 258 21.39 -11.83 -2.49
C ASP A 258 20.78 -12.64 -1.35
N LEU A 259 20.22 -11.94 -0.37
CA LEU A 259 19.58 -12.51 0.81
C LEU A 259 18.08 -12.64 0.56
N THR A 260 17.54 -13.82 0.81
CA THR A 260 16.09 -14.07 0.87
C THR A 260 15.65 -13.98 2.32
N LEU A 261 14.68 -13.11 2.58
CA LEU A 261 14.17 -12.77 3.90
C LEU A 261 12.66 -13.00 3.96
N GLU A 262 12.15 -13.30 5.14
CA GLU A 262 10.73 -13.49 5.41
C GLU A 262 10.25 -12.51 6.47
N GLY A 263 9.15 -11.83 6.18
CA GLY A 263 8.41 -11.00 7.12
C GLY A 263 6.94 -11.41 7.16
N ILE A 264 6.18 -10.83 8.08
CA ILE A 264 4.74 -11.02 8.19
C ILE A 264 4.04 -9.76 7.71
N ASN A 265 2.99 -9.94 6.91
CA ASN A 265 2.16 -8.86 6.40
C ASN A 265 0.68 -9.27 6.42
N TYR A 266 -0.20 -8.31 6.18
CA TYR A 266 -1.64 -8.45 6.16
C TYR A 266 -2.17 -8.14 4.76
N ASP A 267 -2.93 -9.05 4.16
CA ASP A 267 -3.49 -8.88 2.81
C ASP A 267 -4.92 -8.30 2.81
N GLY A 268 -5.45 -7.91 3.98
CA GLY A 268 -6.85 -7.49 4.14
C GLY A 268 -7.76 -8.62 4.63
N THR A 269 -7.34 -9.88 4.52
CA THR A 269 -8.12 -11.04 4.98
C THR A 269 -7.42 -11.79 6.10
N ALA A 270 -6.11 -12.01 5.98
CA ALA A 270 -5.33 -12.78 6.92
C ALA A 270 -3.91 -12.24 7.01
N PHE A 271 -3.27 -12.52 8.14
CA PHE A 271 -1.83 -12.30 8.25
C PHE A 271 -1.10 -13.51 7.71
N GLY A 272 0.05 -13.29 7.08
CA GLY A 272 0.87 -14.39 6.58
C GLY A 272 2.27 -13.95 6.21
N TYR A 273 3.08 -14.95 5.88
CA TYR A 273 4.46 -14.73 5.50
C TYR A 273 4.55 -14.13 4.09
N MET A 274 5.42 -13.14 3.92
CA MET A 274 5.86 -12.61 2.64
C MET A 274 7.37 -12.75 2.47
N THR A 275 7.82 -12.87 1.22
CA THR A 275 9.24 -12.90 0.89
C THR A 275 9.72 -11.51 0.47
N THR A 276 10.89 -11.10 0.97
CA THR A 276 11.59 -9.91 0.49
C THR A 276 13.07 -10.22 0.23
N PHE A 277 13.76 -9.35 -0.50
CA PHE A 277 15.13 -9.58 -0.94
C PHE A 277 15.99 -8.35 -0.68
N ILE A 278 17.18 -8.54 -0.13
CA ILE A 278 18.18 -7.48 0.02
C ILE A 278 19.53 -7.96 -0.48
N SER A 279 20.31 -7.04 -1.05
CA SER A 279 21.64 -7.37 -1.57
C SER A 279 22.75 -6.72 -0.75
N ILE A 280 23.78 -7.49 -0.41
CA ILE A 280 25.05 -6.97 0.15
C ILE A 280 26.05 -6.87 -0.99
N SER A 281 26.50 -5.65 -1.29
CA SER A 281 27.50 -5.38 -2.31
C SER A 281 28.90 -5.86 -1.90
N PRO A 282 29.75 -6.27 -2.88
CA PRO A 282 31.14 -6.64 -2.62
C PRO A 282 31.93 -5.57 -1.88
N PHE A 283 32.89 -6.01 -1.06
CA PHE A 283 33.87 -5.15 -0.41
C PHE A 283 35.20 -5.86 -0.20
N ASP A 284 36.26 -5.07 -0.09
CA ASP A 284 37.61 -5.56 0.16
C ASP A 284 37.92 -5.67 1.65
N GLY A 285 38.72 -6.68 2.00
CA GLY A 285 39.15 -6.94 3.37
C GLY A 285 38.02 -7.31 4.32
N ASN A 286 38.29 -7.13 5.61
CA ASN A 286 37.31 -7.39 6.66
C ASN A 286 36.48 -6.14 6.92
N ARG A 287 35.16 -6.32 7.04
CA ARG A 287 34.22 -5.26 7.41
C ARG A 287 33.50 -5.63 8.70
N GLN A 288 33.22 -4.64 9.54
CA GLN A 288 32.40 -4.88 10.74
C GLN A 288 31.00 -5.30 10.33
N ILE A 289 30.45 -6.30 11.00
CA ILE A 289 29.16 -6.88 10.64
C ILE A 289 28.03 -5.84 10.75
N ARG A 290 28.10 -4.94 11.73
CA ARG A 290 27.14 -3.84 11.93
C ARG A 290 27.17 -2.73 10.88
N ASP A 291 28.19 -2.72 10.01
CA ASP A 291 28.31 -1.74 8.92
C ASP A 291 27.67 -2.24 7.62
N LEU A 292 27.19 -3.49 7.61
CA LEU A 292 26.45 -4.06 6.50
C LEU A 292 25.03 -3.46 6.44
N VAL A 293 24.47 -3.42 5.22
CA VAL A 293 23.07 -2.99 4.99
C VAL A 293 22.05 -3.91 5.69
N ALA A 294 22.42 -5.17 5.86
CA ALA A 294 21.69 -6.19 6.59
C ALA A 294 22.67 -7.04 7.40
N PHE A 295 22.34 -7.34 8.67
CA PHE A 295 23.15 -8.21 9.51
C PHE A 295 22.32 -8.92 10.59
N PRO A 296 22.78 -10.07 11.13
CA PRO A 296 22.04 -10.76 12.19
C PRO A 296 21.82 -9.89 13.43
N LEU A 297 20.58 -9.87 13.93
CA LEU A 297 20.11 -8.99 15.01
C LEU A 297 20.97 -9.09 16.28
N LYS A 298 21.53 -10.27 16.57
CA LYS A 298 22.43 -10.53 17.72
C LYS A 298 23.71 -9.68 17.76
N TYR A 299 24.05 -9.02 16.64
CA TYR A 299 25.20 -8.10 16.56
C TYR A 299 24.77 -6.62 16.67
N HIS A 300 23.48 -6.34 16.89
CA HIS A 300 22.98 -4.98 17.09
C HIS A 300 23.38 -4.49 18.50
N PRO A 301 23.97 -3.28 18.65
CA PRO A 301 24.43 -2.79 19.95
C PRO A 301 23.30 -2.63 20.96
N GLU A 302 22.10 -2.32 20.48
CA GLU A 302 20.90 -2.10 21.29
C GLU A 302 19.82 -3.17 21.00
N GLU A 303 20.23 -4.44 20.88
CA GLU A 303 19.33 -5.55 20.52
C GLU A 303 18.06 -5.62 21.40
N GLN A 304 18.20 -5.42 22.71
CA GLN A 304 17.08 -5.55 23.66
C GLN A 304 16.02 -4.45 23.49
N SER A 305 16.44 -3.18 23.41
CA SER A 305 15.51 -2.06 23.21
C SER A 305 14.89 -2.10 21.81
N LEU A 306 15.66 -2.49 20.78
CA LEU A 306 15.15 -2.71 19.43
C LEU A 306 14.07 -3.79 19.43
N ARG A 307 14.29 -4.94 20.08
CA ARG A 307 13.29 -6.00 20.21
C ARG A 307 12.00 -5.49 20.86
N GLN A 308 12.09 -4.80 21.99
CA GLN A 308 10.91 -4.27 22.68
C GLN A 308 10.10 -3.32 21.78
N ARG A 309 10.76 -2.40 21.09
CA ARG A 309 10.11 -1.48 20.14
C ARG A 309 9.42 -2.25 19.00
N LEU A 310 10.08 -3.24 18.43
CA LEU A 310 9.52 -4.05 17.34
C LEU A 310 8.33 -4.91 17.80
N LEU A 311 8.37 -5.44 19.03
CA LEU A 311 7.23 -6.16 19.62
C LEU A 311 6.01 -5.24 19.73
N LEU A 312 6.19 -4.04 20.28
CA LEU A 312 5.11 -3.06 20.41
C LEU A 312 4.54 -2.65 19.04
N ARG A 313 5.40 -2.39 18.06
CA ARG A 313 4.98 -2.09 16.68
C ARG A 313 4.24 -3.26 16.05
N GLY A 314 4.75 -4.49 16.19
CA GLY A 314 4.14 -5.70 15.66
C GLY A 314 2.75 -5.97 16.27
N ALA A 315 2.61 -5.77 17.57
CA ALA A 315 1.32 -5.87 18.26
C ALA A 315 0.34 -4.80 17.75
N LYS A 316 0.79 -3.55 17.60
CA LYS A 316 -0.02 -2.47 17.02
C LYS A 316 -0.43 -2.77 15.57
N PHE A 317 0.48 -3.28 14.76
CA PHE A 317 0.18 -3.71 13.38
C PHE A 317 -0.91 -4.79 13.36
N ALA A 318 -0.81 -5.79 14.25
CA ALA A 318 -1.82 -6.84 14.36
C ALA A 318 -3.18 -6.29 14.84
N GLN A 319 -3.21 -5.30 15.73
CA GLN A 319 -4.44 -4.66 16.20
C GLN A 319 -5.15 -3.82 15.13
N LEU A 320 -4.42 -3.36 14.11
CA LEU A 320 -4.94 -2.55 13.01
C LEU A 320 -5.54 -3.38 11.85
N HIS A 321 -5.78 -4.68 12.05
CA HIS A 321 -6.49 -5.49 11.06
C HIS A 321 -7.97 -5.10 10.95
N GLY A 322 -8.58 -5.35 9.79
CA GLY A 322 -9.94 -4.87 9.51
C GLY A 322 -9.95 -3.38 9.20
N GLN A 323 -10.92 -2.65 9.76
CA GLN A 323 -11.20 -1.25 9.43
C GLN A 323 -10.96 -0.36 10.65
N HIS A 324 -10.05 0.61 10.54
CA HIS A 324 -9.71 1.51 11.64
C HIS A 324 -9.65 2.96 11.18
N TYR A 325 -10.41 3.81 11.86
CA TYR A 325 -10.32 5.25 11.69
C TYR A 325 -9.25 5.82 12.61
N ARG A 326 -8.22 6.46 12.04
CA ARG A 326 -7.02 6.91 12.78
C ARG A 326 -6.51 8.26 12.31
N GLN A 327 -5.67 8.89 13.12
CA GLN A 327 -4.90 10.07 12.79
C GLN A 327 -3.50 9.67 12.31
N TYR A 328 -2.95 10.40 11.35
CA TYR A 328 -1.60 10.19 10.86
C TYR A 328 -0.85 11.51 10.72
N SER A 329 0.42 11.51 11.12
CA SER A 329 1.35 12.62 10.84
C SER A 329 2.73 12.06 10.53
N GLY A 330 3.14 12.17 9.28
CA GLY A 330 4.44 11.66 8.83
C GLY A 330 4.54 11.45 7.34
N ILE A 331 5.65 10.83 6.92
CA ILE A 331 5.87 10.44 5.53
C ILE A 331 5.03 9.20 5.22
N ALA A 332 4.22 9.23 4.16
CA ALA A 332 3.50 8.07 3.64
C ALA A 332 3.78 7.89 2.15
N SER A 333 3.78 6.63 1.69
CA SER A 333 3.93 6.30 0.26
C SER A 333 2.54 6.29 -0.40
N MET A 334 2.20 7.37 -1.10
CA MET A 334 0.88 7.57 -1.70
C MET A 334 0.86 7.17 -3.18
N PHE A 335 -0.23 6.54 -3.62
CA PHE A 335 -0.41 6.15 -5.02
C PHE A 335 -1.22 7.22 -5.78
N GLY A 336 -0.75 7.57 -6.97
CA GLY A 336 -1.48 8.45 -7.88
C GLY A 336 -2.59 7.70 -8.63
N PHE A 337 -3.43 8.46 -9.34
CA PHE A 337 -4.48 7.93 -10.22
C PHE A 337 -3.94 7.17 -11.43
N ASP A 338 -2.66 7.38 -11.78
CA ASP A 338 -2.03 6.64 -12.87
C ASP A 338 -1.71 5.21 -12.42
N HIS A 339 -2.62 4.29 -12.76
CA HIS A 339 -2.49 2.86 -12.49
C HIS A 339 -1.18 2.26 -13.04
N ASN A 340 -0.51 2.91 -14.01
CA ASN A 340 0.74 2.42 -14.61
C ASN A 340 2.01 2.76 -13.82
N SER A 341 1.99 3.73 -12.90
CA SER A 341 3.22 4.14 -12.21
C SER A 341 3.56 3.22 -11.04
N ARG A 342 4.39 2.19 -11.25
CA ARG A 342 4.74 1.12 -10.28
C ARG A 342 5.30 1.56 -8.91
N SER A 343 5.56 2.85 -8.68
CA SER A 343 6.04 3.36 -7.39
C SER A 343 5.12 4.43 -6.82
N GLY A 344 4.77 4.30 -5.53
CA GLY A 344 4.16 5.39 -4.78
C GLY A 344 5.13 6.58 -4.66
N LYS A 345 4.58 7.75 -4.39
CA LYS A 345 5.34 8.96 -4.08
C LYS A 345 5.30 9.19 -2.58
N ASP A 346 6.47 9.27 -1.98
CA ASP A 346 6.60 9.63 -0.57
C ASP A 346 6.27 11.11 -0.40
N ILE A 347 5.25 11.40 0.39
CA ILE A 347 4.83 12.77 0.73
C ILE A 347 4.58 12.87 2.23
N MET A 348 4.70 14.08 2.77
CA MET A 348 4.24 14.37 4.12
C MET A 348 2.70 14.34 4.11
N VAL A 349 2.11 13.50 4.95
CA VAL A 349 0.66 13.42 5.15
C VAL A 349 0.36 13.82 6.58
N GLU A 350 -0.58 14.74 6.75
CA GLU A 350 -1.09 15.17 8.04
C GLU A 350 -2.62 15.16 7.99
N GLY A 351 -3.24 14.34 8.84
CA GLY A 351 -4.69 14.25 8.94
C GLY A 351 -5.20 12.84 9.17
N ARG A 352 -6.50 12.71 8.96
CA ARG A 352 -7.25 11.48 9.23
C ARG A 352 -7.11 10.47 8.09
N ILE A 353 -6.97 9.21 8.46
CA ILE A 353 -6.80 8.07 7.56
C ILE A 353 -7.80 6.94 7.91
N MET A 354 -8.16 6.15 6.91
CA MET A 354 -8.81 4.85 7.08
C MET A 354 -7.79 3.76 6.82
N VAL A 355 -7.48 2.95 7.83
CA VAL A 355 -6.71 1.72 7.66
C VAL A 355 -7.69 0.63 7.24
N ASP A 356 -7.55 0.12 6.03
CA ASP A 356 -8.43 -0.89 5.45
C ASP A 356 -7.72 -1.57 4.28
N ALA A 357 -7.00 -2.65 4.58
CA ALA A 357 -6.20 -3.36 3.59
C ALA A 357 -7.05 -4.14 2.56
N ASP A 358 -8.25 -4.60 2.93
CA ASP A 358 -9.17 -5.27 2.00
C ASP A 358 -9.77 -4.29 0.98
N ALA A 359 -10.22 -3.11 1.43
CA ALA A 359 -10.66 -2.08 0.49
C ALA A 359 -9.52 -1.57 -0.40
N PHE A 360 -8.29 -1.49 0.14
CA PHE A 360 -7.11 -1.18 -0.64
C PHE A 360 -6.84 -2.24 -1.71
N ASP A 361 -6.95 -3.54 -1.40
CA ASP A 361 -6.76 -4.63 -2.37
C ASP A 361 -7.82 -4.59 -3.47
N GLN A 362 -9.08 -4.36 -3.13
CA GLN A 362 -10.15 -4.20 -4.11
C GLN A 362 -9.90 -3.02 -5.06
N ALA A 363 -9.37 -1.91 -4.54
CA ALA A 363 -9.07 -0.72 -5.35
C ALA A 363 -7.78 -0.87 -6.17
N LEU A 364 -6.76 -1.54 -5.63
CA LEU A 364 -5.40 -1.62 -6.18
C LEU A 364 -4.78 -3.02 -6.02
N PRO A 365 -5.34 -4.08 -6.65
CA PRO A 365 -4.97 -5.48 -6.36
C PRO A 365 -3.50 -5.79 -6.69
N PHE A 366 -2.93 -5.14 -7.70
CA PHE A 366 -1.51 -5.31 -8.08
C PHE A 366 -0.52 -4.68 -7.07
N ARG A 367 -1.01 -4.03 -6.02
CA ARG A 367 -0.20 -3.38 -4.97
C ARG A 367 -0.21 -4.13 -3.65
N SER A 368 -1.15 -5.05 -3.47
CA SER A 368 -1.30 -5.77 -2.23
C SER A 368 -0.12 -6.72 -1.97
N PRO A 369 0.19 -6.97 -0.68
CA PRO A 369 1.23 -7.93 -0.32
C PRO A 369 0.90 -9.33 -0.86
N THR A 370 1.83 -9.95 -1.59
CA THR A 370 1.67 -11.36 -2.00
C THR A 370 2.15 -12.28 -0.88
N LEU A 371 1.20 -12.92 -0.20
CA LEU A 371 1.49 -13.89 0.86
C LEU A 371 1.87 -15.26 0.30
N ILE A 372 2.73 -15.98 1.01
CA ILE A 372 3.17 -17.34 0.68
C ILE A 372 2.04 -18.32 1.03
N GLN A 373 1.33 -18.82 0.02
CA GLN A 373 0.16 -19.69 0.20
C GLN A 373 0.44 -21.01 0.95
N SER A 374 1.63 -21.58 0.78
CA SER A 374 2.01 -22.87 1.38
C SER A 374 2.35 -22.81 2.88
N LYS A 375 2.28 -21.62 3.48
CA LYS A 375 2.64 -21.39 4.88
C LYS A 375 1.43 -21.09 5.75
N GLN A 376 1.64 -21.25 7.05
CA GLN A 376 0.67 -20.86 8.08
C GLN A 376 0.22 -19.42 7.89
N LYS A 377 -1.10 -19.23 7.94
CA LYS A 377 -1.76 -17.94 8.11
C LYS A 377 -2.07 -17.72 9.58
N PHE A 378 -2.13 -16.47 9.99
CA PHE A 378 -2.43 -16.07 11.35
C PHE A 378 -3.72 -15.27 11.40
N ASN A 379 -4.49 -15.50 12.46
CA ASN A 379 -5.65 -14.70 12.81
C ASN A 379 -5.47 -14.22 14.26
N PRO A 380 -5.35 -12.90 14.52
CA PRO A 380 -5.21 -12.37 15.87
C PRO A 380 -6.37 -12.74 16.80
N ASP A 381 -7.56 -12.96 16.25
CA ASP A 381 -8.78 -13.26 17.02
C ASP A 381 -8.90 -14.73 17.41
N ASP A 382 -8.09 -15.61 16.81
CA ASP A 382 -8.08 -17.04 17.10
C ASP A 382 -6.79 -17.42 17.83
N ALA A 383 -6.93 -17.87 19.07
CA ALA A 383 -5.82 -18.26 19.92
C ALA A 383 -4.92 -19.34 19.28
N HIS A 384 -5.49 -20.24 18.46
CA HIS A 384 -4.74 -21.33 17.83
C HIS A 384 -3.92 -20.90 16.61
N THR A 385 -4.23 -19.74 16.03
CA THR A 385 -3.51 -19.16 14.89
C THR A 385 -2.89 -17.81 15.24
N SER A 386 -2.65 -17.57 16.53
CA SER A 386 -2.00 -16.36 17.02
C SER A 386 -0.50 -16.33 16.71
N MET A 387 0.05 -15.12 16.64
CA MET A 387 1.47 -14.89 16.38
C MET A 387 2.31 -15.09 17.64
N THR A 388 3.51 -15.66 17.48
CA THR A 388 4.51 -15.72 18.57
C THR A 388 5.23 -14.38 18.74
N GLU A 389 5.99 -14.20 19.82
CA GLU A 389 6.84 -13.01 20.01
C GLU A 389 7.81 -12.80 18.83
N GLU A 390 8.42 -13.88 18.31
CA GLU A 390 9.31 -13.76 17.15
C GLU A 390 8.57 -13.35 15.88
N ASP A 391 7.30 -13.71 15.75
CA ASP A 391 6.47 -13.34 14.61
C ASP A 391 6.14 -11.84 14.64
N TYR A 392 5.81 -11.31 15.82
CA TYR A 392 5.61 -9.86 15.99
C TYR A 392 6.86 -9.04 15.63
N LEU A 393 8.07 -9.56 15.90
CA LEU A 393 9.33 -8.88 15.55
C LEU A 393 9.52 -8.71 14.04
N ILE A 394 8.91 -9.58 13.22
CA ILE A 394 9.07 -9.58 11.75
C ILE A 394 7.84 -9.05 11.01
N CYS A 395 6.88 -8.47 11.73
CA CYS A 395 5.75 -7.77 11.12
C CYS A 395 6.19 -6.52 10.34
N SER A 396 5.48 -6.27 9.25
CA SER A 396 5.60 -5.05 8.42
C SER A 396 5.56 -3.79 9.29
N ASP A 397 6.36 -2.79 8.92
CA ASP A 397 6.32 -1.45 9.50
C ASP A 397 5.31 -0.52 8.82
N GLU A 398 4.68 -0.98 7.75
CA GLU A 398 3.67 -0.27 6.98
C GLU A 398 2.37 -1.05 6.90
N ILE A 399 1.25 -0.32 6.86
CA ILE A 399 -0.09 -0.85 6.63
C ILE A 399 -0.79 -0.06 5.52
N ALA A 400 -1.61 -0.76 4.74
CA ALA A 400 -2.39 -0.16 3.66
C ALA A 400 -3.59 0.64 4.21
N GLY A 401 -3.87 1.77 3.58
CA GLY A 401 -5.02 2.60 3.94
C GLY A 401 -5.30 3.72 2.96
N TYR A 402 -6.26 4.56 3.31
CA TYR A 402 -6.72 5.72 2.55
C TYR A 402 -6.54 7.00 3.35
N SER A 403 -5.88 8.01 2.77
CA SER A 403 -5.85 9.35 3.35
C SER A 403 -7.12 10.11 2.96
N LEU A 404 -7.91 10.55 3.94
CA LEU A 404 -9.17 11.26 3.69
C LEU A 404 -8.94 12.69 3.16
N ASN A 405 -7.84 13.33 3.58
CA ASN A 405 -7.46 14.67 3.11
C ASN A 405 -6.89 14.62 1.68
N GLU A 406 -5.90 13.74 1.45
CA GLU A 406 -5.25 13.60 0.14
C GLU A 406 -6.11 12.83 -0.87
N ARG A 407 -7.14 12.13 -0.38
CA ARG A 407 -8.10 11.31 -1.14
C ARG A 407 -7.42 10.24 -2.00
N LYS A 408 -6.42 9.59 -1.41
CA LYS A 408 -5.57 8.61 -2.09
C LYS A 408 -5.29 7.42 -1.18
N TRP A 409 -5.16 6.27 -1.83
CA TRP A 409 -4.62 5.06 -1.23
C TRP A 409 -3.10 5.18 -1.04
N GLY A 410 -2.59 4.55 0.00
CA GLY A 410 -1.17 4.55 0.32
C GLY A 410 -0.76 3.56 1.40
N PHE A 411 0.53 3.52 1.69
CA PHE A 411 1.11 2.80 2.81
C PHE A 411 1.53 3.78 3.91
N PHE A 412 1.12 3.50 5.14
CA PHE A 412 1.33 4.35 6.31
C PHE A 412 2.21 3.64 7.33
N LYS A 413 3.17 4.35 7.91
CA LYS A 413 4.05 3.81 8.96
C LYS A 413 3.26 3.53 10.23
N VAL A 414 3.26 2.29 10.69
CA VAL A 414 2.51 1.85 11.88
C VAL A 414 2.88 2.67 13.12
N ASP A 415 4.16 3.03 13.27
CA ASP A 415 4.65 3.83 14.41
C ASP A 415 4.04 5.24 14.46
N LEU A 416 3.61 5.80 13.32
CA LEU A 416 3.11 7.18 13.19
C LEU A 416 1.58 7.29 13.20
N ILE A 417 0.87 6.16 13.25
CA ILE A 417 -0.59 6.10 13.36
C ILE A 417 -1.01 6.40 14.81
N GLN A 418 -2.00 7.24 15.02
CA GLN A 418 -2.48 7.65 16.35
C GLN A 418 -4.01 7.56 16.41
N GLU A 419 -4.57 7.53 17.61
CA GLU A 419 -6.02 7.64 17.78
C GLU A 419 -6.50 9.02 17.32
N VAL A 420 -7.75 9.09 16.84
CA VAL A 420 -8.34 10.37 16.41
C VAL A 420 -8.73 11.17 17.64
N GLU A 421 -8.29 12.43 17.67
CA GLU A 421 -8.81 13.44 18.59
C GLU A 421 -10.04 14.09 17.94
N PHE A 422 -11.20 13.90 18.57
CA PHE A 422 -12.48 14.45 18.13
C PHE A 422 -12.78 15.75 18.85
N ASP A 423 -13.33 16.72 18.13
CA ASP A 423 -13.84 17.96 18.70
C ASP A 423 -15.34 17.80 18.97
N ASP A 424 -15.68 17.37 20.19
CA ASP A 424 -17.07 17.18 20.62
C ASP A 424 -17.85 18.52 20.71
N ASP A 425 -17.14 19.65 20.80
CA ASP A 425 -17.74 21.00 20.93
C ASP A 425 -17.92 21.72 19.58
N ALA A 426 -17.27 21.25 18.51
CA ALA A 426 -17.30 21.88 17.19
C ALA A 426 -18.72 22.15 16.67
N PHE A 427 -19.64 21.20 16.89
CA PHE A 427 -21.03 21.35 16.43
C PHE A 427 -21.84 22.33 17.28
N GLU A 428 -21.55 22.42 18.58
CA GLU A 428 -22.22 23.40 19.45
C GLU A 428 -21.79 24.82 19.13
N GLN A 429 -20.51 25.00 18.77
CA GLN A 429 -19.95 26.27 18.30
C GLN A 429 -20.47 26.69 16.91
N LEU A 430 -21.08 25.77 16.15
CA LEU A 430 -21.65 26.09 14.86
C LEU A 430 -22.84 27.04 15.03
N MET A 431 -22.72 28.22 14.45
CA MET A 431 -23.73 29.29 14.56
C MET A 431 -24.88 29.10 13.56
N ILE A 432 -25.70 28.06 13.78
CA ILE A 432 -26.95 27.81 13.07
C ILE A 432 -28.14 27.75 14.03
N ASP A 433 -29.36 27.89 13.49
CA ASP A 433 -30.59 27.84 14.28
C ASP A 433 -30.70 26.54 15.09
N GLU A 434 -31.04 26.66 16.38
CA GLU A 434 -31.12 25.54 17.33
C GLU A 434 -32.11 24.45 16.91
N ARG A 435 -33.19 24.81 16.21
CA ARG A 435 -34.11 23.81 15.66
C ARG A 435 -33.44 23.00 14.56
N ALA A 436 -32.67 23.66 13.68
CA ALA A 436 -31.93 22.99 12.62
C ALA A 436 -30.84 22.07 13.21
N LYS A 437 -30.12 22.51 14.25
CA LYS A 437 -29.15 21.65 14.98
C LYS A 437 -29.81 20.38 15.50
N ARG A 438 -30.93 20.52 16.21
CA ARG A 438 -31.66 19.38 16.77
C ARG A 438 -32.15 18.42 15.69
N GLN A 439 -32.68 18.95 14.58
CA GLN A 439 -33.14 18.12 13.46
C GLN A 439 -31.99 17.31 12.84
N LEU A 440 -30.85 17.96 12.55
CA LEU A 440 -29.65 17.31 12.03
C LEU A 440 -29.18 16.19 12.96
N LEU A 441 -28.93 16.52 14.21
CA LEU A 441 -28.35 15.59 15.18
C LEU A 441 -29.29 14.41 15.45
N SER A 442 -30.59 14.67 15.54
CA SER A 442 -31.58 13.60 15.76
C SER A 442 -31.62 12.64 14.57
N LEU A 443 -31.65 13.16 13.35
CA LEU A 443 -31.71 12.33 12.14
C LEU A 443 -30.45 11.49 11.95
N VAL A 444 -29.27 12.06 12.25
CA VAL A 444 -28.00 11.33 12.15
C VAL A 444 -27.90 10.24 13.23
N ARG A 445 -28.24 10.55 14.49
CA ARG A 445 -28.18 9.58 15.62
C ARG A 445 -29.20 8.45 15.52
N VAL A 446 -30.37 8.70 14.93
CA VAL A 446 -31.36 7.64 14.74
C VAL A 446 -30.95 6.72 13.60
N HIS A 447 -30.36 7.27 12.52
CA HIS A 447 -29.76 6.46 11.46
C HIS A 447 -28.62 5.55 11.97
N GLU A 448 -27.91 6.00 13.00
CA GLU A 448 -26.85 5.22 13.67
C GLU A 448 -27.33 3.99 14.43
N ASN A 449 -28.48 4.09 15.10
CA ASN A 449 -28.94 3.03 15.99
C ASN A 449 -29.75 1.94 15.26
N GLU A 450 -29.86 1.98 13.94
CA GLU A 450 -30.73 1.12 13.10
C GLU A 450 -32.20 1.04 13.57
N THR A 451 -32.63 1.94 14.46
CA THR A 451 -33.93 1.90 15.14
C THR A 451 -35.07 2.41 14.25
N LEU A 452 -34.76 3.02 13.11
CA LEU A 452 -35.74 3.40 12.09
C LEU A 452 -36.17 2.16 11.28
N HIS A 453 -37.12 1.39 11.83
CA HIS A 453 -37.88 0.38 11.09
C HIS A 453 -39.00 1.02 10.24
N PHE A 454 -38.66 1.99 9.39
CA PHE A 454 -39.57 2.51 8.36
C PHE A 454 -38.90 2.28 7.00
N ASP A 455 -38.97 1.04 6.51
CA ASP A 455 -38.44 0.63 5.21
C ASP A 455 -39.48 0.97 4.13
N ASP A 456 -39.04 1.49 2.98
CA ASP A 456 -39.90 1.74 1.83
C ASP A 456 -40.52 0.40 1.35
N PHE A 457 -41.61 0.45 0.58
CA PHE A 457 -42.32 -0.75 0.08
C PHE A 457 -41.42 -1.70 -0.73
N ILE A 458 -40.30 -1.20 -1.24
CA ILE A 458 -39.27 -1.96 -1.98
C ILE A 458 -38.06 -2.15 -1.06
N LYS A 459 -37.70 -3.42 -0.78
CA LYS A 459 -36.52 -3.78 0.01
C LYS A 459 -35.26 -3.08 -0.52
N GLY A 460 -34.64 -2.25 0.34
CA GLY A 460 -33.33 -1.65 0.08
C GLY A 460 -33.35 -0.22 -0.49
N LYS A 461 -34.52 0.38 -0.72
CA LYS A 461 -34.66 1.81 -1.07
C LYS A 461 -34.95 2.67 0.17
N GLY A 462 -34.53 3.94 0.14
CA GLY A 462 -34.90 4.93 1.16
C GLY A 462 -34.19 4.78 2.50
N LYS A 463 -33.12 4.00 2.59
CA LYS A 463 -32.34 3.82 3.84
C LYS A 463 -31.31 4.92 4.07
N GLY A 464 -30.87 5.64 3.04
CA GLY A 464 -29.85 6.69 3.17
C GLY A 464 -30.42 8.02 3.63
N MET A 465 -29.63 8.78 4.38
CA MET A 465 -30.00 10.10 4.88
C MET A 465 -29.27 11.18 4.10
N ILE A 466 -30.02 11.92 3.28
CA ILE A 466 -29.49 12.95 2.38
C ILE A 466 -29.89 14.35 2.87
N PHE A 467 -28.89 15.16 3.18
CA PHE A 467 -29.02 16.53 3.64
C PHE A 467 -28.55 17.50 2.56
N LEU A 468 -29.28 18.60 2.34
CA LEU A 468 -28.85 19.70 1.48
C LEU A 468 -28.59 20.95 2.33
N LEU A 469 -27.35 21.41 2.35
CA LEU A 469 -26.95 22.66 3.00
C LEU A 469 -26.79 23.75 1.93
N HIS A 470 -27.58 24.82 2.01
CA HIS A 470 -27.58 25.86 0.97
C HIS A 470 -27.59 27.28 1.55
N GLY A 471 -26.92 28.20 0.88
CA GLY A 471 -26.76 29.59 1.31
C GLY A 471 -25.51 30.22 0.72
N ASP A 472 -25.21 31.44 1.12
CA ASP A 472 -24.10 32.20 0.55
C ASP A 472 -22.72 31.57 0.83
N PRO A 473 -21.68 31.84 0.02
CA PRO A 473 -20.34 31.36 0.28
C PRO A 473 -19.82 31.82 1.65
N GLY A 474 -19.10 30.95 2.36
CA GLY A 474 -18.41 31.32 3.61
C GLY A 474 -19.26 31.38 4.88
N VAL A 475 -20.52 30.92 4.84
CA VAL A 475 -21.43 30.88 6.01
C VAL A 475 -21.34 29.60 6.87
N GLY A 476 -20.38 28.71 6.60
CA GLY A 476 -20.14 27.51 7.43
C GLY A 476 -20.84 26.22 7.00
N LYS A 477 -21.33 26.10 5.75
CA LYS A 477 -21.97 24.88 5.23
C LYS A 477 -21.08 23.63 5.33
N THR A 478 -19.86 23.69 4.80
CA THR A 478 -18.88 22.59 4.86
C THR A 478 -18.50 22.27 6.31
N LEU A 479 -18.30 23.31 7.14
CA LEU A 479 -18.00 23.17 8.56
C LEU A 479 -19.10 22.43 9.33
N ALA A 480 -20.37 22.62 8.94
CA ALA A 480 -21.48 21.90 9.56
C ALA A 480 -21.38 20.38 9.36
N ALA A 481 -21.07 19.94 8.14
CA ALA A 481 -20.88 18.51 7.85
C ALA A 481 -19.65 17.93 8.56
N GLU A 482 -18.55 18.70 8.60
CA GLU A 482 -17.34 18.34 9.36
C GLU A 482 -17.63 18.15 10.85
N SER A 483 -18.33 19.12 11.45
CA SER A 483 -18.65 19.10 12.88
C SER A 483 -19.60 17.94 13.26
N ILE A 484 -20.53 17.60 12.36
CA ILE A 484 -21.42 16.44 12.55
C ILE A 484 -20.62 15.13 12.51
N ALA A 485 -19.68 14.99 11.56
CA ALA A 485 -18.83 13.82 11.50
C ALA A 485 -18.00 13.66 12.80
N ASP A 486 -17.51 14.76 13.36
CA ASP A 486 -16.76 14.77 14.61
C ASP A 486 -17.60 14.36 15.82
N VAL A 487 -18.78 14.98 16.00
CA VAL A 487 -19.69 14.64 17.10
C VAL A 487 -20.19 13.20 17.03
N CYS A 488 -20.38 12.68 15.82
CA CYS A 488 -20.75 11.28 15.58
C CYS A 488 -19.55 10.32 15.57
N LYS A 489 -18.33 10.84 15.75
CA LYS A 489 -17.07 10.07 15.76
C LYS A 489 -16.85 9.22 14.51
N LYS A 490 -17.23 9.77 13.36
CA LYS A 490 -17.19 9.10 12.05
C LYS A 490 -16.17 9.72 11.11
N PRO A 491 -15.65 8.94 10.16
CA PRO A 491 -14.86 9.49 9.07
C PRO A 491 -15.70 10.46 8.23
N LEU A 492 -15.08 11.53 7.76
CA LEU A 492 -15.65 12.41 6.74
C LEU A 492 -15.00 12.10 5.39
N LEU A 493 -15.77 11.55 4.44
CA LEU A 493 -15.30 11.33 3.07
C LEU A 493 -15.78 12.46 2.18
N ARG A 494 -14.85 13.34 1.78
CA ARG A 494 -15.14 14.40 0.82
C ARG A 494 -15.02 13.90 -0.60
N VAL A 495 -16.00 14.23 -1.42
CA VAL A 495 -16.04 13.93 -2.84
C VAL A 495 -16.07 15.26 -3.58
N ASP A 496 -15.00 15.56 -4.32
CA ASP A 496 -14.86 16.84 -5.02
C ASP A 496 -15.20 16.69 -6.50
N ALA A 497 -15.59 17.81 -7.11
CA ALA A 497 -15.86 17.90 -8.53
C ALA A 497 -14.71 17.41 -9.43
N SER A 498 -13.46 17.65 -9.02
CA SER A 498 -12.27 17.26 -9.77
C SER A 498 -12.03 15.74 -9.79
N ALA A 499 -12.66 14.99 -8.88
CA ALA A 499 -12.55 13.53 -8.87
C ALA A 499 -13.40 12.89 -9.99
N PHE A 500 -14.42 13.61 -10.46
CA PHE A 500 -15.27 13.16 -11.53
C PHE A 500 -14.66 13.59 -12.87
N GLY A 501 -14.39 12.62 -13.74
CA GLY A 501 -14.03 12.94 -15.13
C GLY A 501 -15.13 13.73 -15.84
N THR A 502 -14.86 14.21 -17.05
CA THR A 502 -15.86 14.98 -17.81
C THR A 502 -16.95 14.10 -18.45
N LYS A 503 -16.80 12.78 -18.43
CA LYS A 503 -17.71 11.81 -19.05
C LYS A 503 -18.59 11.14 -18.00
N ALA A 504 -19.87 10.94 -18.32
CA ALA A 504 -20.85 10.33 -17.41
C ALA A 504 -20.42 8.96 -16.86
N GLU A 505 -19.79 8.11 -17.67
CA GLU A 505 -19.27 6.81 -17.24
C GLU A 505 -18.17 6.93 -16.17
N SER A 506 -17.24 7.86 -16.34
CA SER A 506 -16.19 8.13 -15.34
C SER A 506 -16.78 8.69 -14.04
N VAL A 507 -17.81 9.53 -14.15
CA VAL A 507 -18.55 10.04 -12.98
C VAL A 507 -19.26 8.90 -12.25
N GLU A 508 -19.94 8.01 -12.98
CA GLU A 508 -20.66 6.86 -12.41
C GLU A 508 -19.73 5.95 -11.63
N THR A 509 -18.60 5.54 -12.21
CA THR A 509 -17.61 4.70 -11.53
C THR A 509 -17.04 5.38 -10.29
N SER A 510 -16.59 6.64 -10.41
CA SER A 510 -15.95 7.35 -9.30
C SER A 510 -16.93 7.63 -8.15
N LEU A 511 -18.19 7.99 -8.48
CA LEU A 511 -19.23 8.21 -7.49
C LEU A 511 -19.63 6.90 -6.81
N ALA A 512 -19.77 5.82 -7.56
CA ALA A 512 -20.10 4.51 -7.01
C ALA A 512 -19.00 4.01 -6.06
N GLU A 513 -17.73 4.17 -6.42
CA GLU A 513 -16.60 3.83 -5.54
C GLU A 513 -16.57 4.69 -4.28
N ALA A 514 -16.75 6.00 -4.40
CA ALA A 514 -16.77 6.90 -3.25
C ALA A 514 -17.92 6.56 -2.28
N LEU A 515 -19.14 6.35 -2.79
CA LEU A 515 -20.29 5.98 -1.98
C LEU A 515 -20.14 4.58 -1.37
N LYS A 516 -19.57 3.61 -2.10
CA LYS A 516 -19.26 2.27 -1.57
C LYS A 516 -18.26 2.36 -0.41
N ASN A 517 -17.20 3.16 -0.54
CA ASN A 517 -16.24 3.38 0.53
C ASN A 517 -16.87 4.10 1.73
N ALA A 518 -17.74 5.09 1.48
CA ALA A 518 -18.48 5.76 2.56
C ALA A 518 -19.40 4.79 3.31
N GLU A 519 -20.13 3.92 2.61
CA GLU A 519 -20.97 2.90 3.23
C GLU A 519 -20.12 1.89 4.03
N ARG A 520 -19.03 1.40 3.44
CA ARG A 520 -18.12 0.44 4.07
C ARG A 520 -17.56 0.97 5.39
N TRP A 521 -17.07 2.21 5.39
CA TRP A 521 -16.48 2.84 6.57
C TRP A 521 -17.50 3.50 7.50
N GLN A 522 -18.80 3.37 7.20
CA GLN A 522 -19.88 4.10 7.87
C GLN A 522 -19.60 5.61 7.97
N ALA A 523 -18.94 6.15 6.96
CA ALA A 523 -18.49 7.54 6.90
C ALA A 523 -19.64 8.49 6.55
N VAL A 524 -19.51 9.73 7.00
CA VAL A 524 -20.29 10.84 6.48
C VAL A 524 -19.71 11.23 5.12
N ALA A 525 -20.49 11.05 4.06
CA ALA A 525 -20.09 11.52 2.72
C ALA A 525 -20.45 13.00 2.57
N LEU A 526 -19.54 13.79 1.99
CA LEU A 526 -19.75 15.20 1.69
C LEU A 526 -19.44 15.48 0.22
N LEU A 527 -20.46 15.89 -0.52
CA LEU A 527 -20.31 16.43 -1.88
C LEU A 527 -20.38 17.95 -1.80
N ASP A 528 -19.21 18.60 -1.85
CA ASP A 528 -19.11 20.06 -1.81
C ASP A 528 -19.38 20.65 -3.20
N GLU A 529 -20.07 21.79 -3.27
CA GLU A 529 -20.41 22.50 -4.52
C GLU A 529 -21.16 21.62 -5.53
N ALA A 530 -22.16 20.88 -5.03
CA ALA A 530 -22.92 19.92 -5.81
C ALA A 530 -23.67 20.55 -7.00
N ASP A 531 -23.90 21.87 -7.02
CA ASP A 531 -24.51 22.56 -8.16
C ASP A 531 -23.76 22.34 -9.48
N VAL A 532 -22.46 22.06 -9.48
CA VAL A 532 -21.69 21.77 -10.70
C VAL A 532 -22.24 20.54 -11.45
N PHE A 533 -22.77 19.55 -10.72
CA PHE A 533 -23.28 18.30 -11.30
C PHE A 533 -24.80 18.20 -11.34
N LEU A 534 -25.47 18.99 -10.49
CA LEU A 534 -26.91 18.85 -10.24
C LEU A 534 -27.75 19.96 -10.87
N GLU A 535 -27.20 20.69 -11.85
CA GLU A 535 -27.93 21.70 -12.61
C GLU A 535 -29.13 21.12 -13.37
N GLN A 536 -30.15 21.95 -13.60
CA GLN A 536 -31.30 21.61 -14.42
C GLN A 536 -30.90 21.04 -15.79
N ARG A 537 -31.60 19.98 -16.19
CA ARG A 537 -31.45 19.38 -17.51
C ARG A 537 -31.83 20.37 -18.62
N ARG A 538 -31.06 20.36 -19.70
CA ARG A 538 -31.30 21.19 -20.90
C ARG A 538 -31.38 20.32 -22.14
N ASN A 539 -32.26 20.64 -23.08
CA ASN A 539 -32.54 19.81 -24.25
C ASN A 539 -31.31 19.54 -25.14
N ASN A 540 -30.32 20.45 -25.13
CA ASN A 540 -29.16 20.38 -26.02
C ASN A 540 -27.87 19.92 -25.32
N GLU A 541 -27.93 19.48 -24.05
CA GLU A 541 -26.76 19.11 -23.25
C GLU A 541 -26.86 17.64 -22.76
N LEU A 542 -26.82 16.69 -23.70
CA LEU A 542 -27.00 15.26 -23.43
C LEU A 542 -26.01 14.70 -22.38
N GLU A 543 -24.72 15.02 -22.51
CA GLU A 543 -23.69 14.51 -21.58
C GLU A 543 -23.94 14.96 -20.14
N ARG A 544 -24.32 16.23 -19.95
CA ARG A 544 -24.65 16.79 -18.63
C ARG A 544 -25.92 16.17 -18.06
N ASN A 545 -26.94 15.97 -18.89
CA ASN A 545 -28.18 15.31 -18.47
C ASN A 545 -27.94 13.85 -18.04
N ASN A 546 -26.99 13.17 -18.69
CA ASN A 546 -26.59 11.82 -18.30
C ASN A 546 -25.93 11.83 -16.92
N VAL A 547 -25.03 12.78 -16.63
CA VAL A 547 -24.43 12.96 -15.30
C VAL A 547 -25.51 13.19 -14.23
N VAL A 548 -26.46 14.10 -14.47
CA VAL A 548 -27.59 14.34 -13.55
C VAL A 548 -28.39 13.05 -13.30
N SER A 549 -28.59 12.25 -14.34
CA SER A 549 -29.32 10.98 -14.25
C SER A 549 -28.56 9.92 -13.44
N VAL A 550 -27.23 9.85 -13.58
CA VAL A 550 -26.34 9.00 -12.78
C VAL A 550 -26.46 9.37 -11.30
N PHE A 551 -26.32 10.66 -10.95
CA PHE A 551 -26.45 11.11 -9.56
C PHE A 551 -27.80 10.73 -8.96
N LEU A 552 -28.91 10.99 -9.65
CA LEU A 552 -30.25 10.65 -9.14
C LEU A 552 -30.42 9.15 -8.87
N ARG A 553 -29.82 8.29 -9.72
CA ARG A 553 -29.82 6.84 -9.53
C ARG A 553 -28.96 6.44 -8.33
N SER A 554 -27.72 6.95 -8.23
CA SER A 554 -26.81 6.62 -7.13
C SER A 554 -27.36 7.04 -5.77
N LEU A 555 -27.99 8.22 -5.69
CA LEU A 555 -28.61 8.72 -4.45
C LEU A 555 -29.83 7.90 -4.00
N GLU A 556 -30.52 7.23 -4.92
CA GLU A 556 -31.73 6.45 -4.61
C GLU A 556 -31.42 5.14 -3.86
N TYR A 557 -30.23 4.57 -4.11
CA TYR A 557 -29.78 3.31 -3.52
C TYR A 557 -28.73 3.47 -2.43
N TYR A 558 -28.24 4.69 -2.20
CA TYR A 558 -27.27 4.96 -1.14
C TYR A 558 -27.90 4.76 0.24
N LYS A 559 -27.19 4.07 1.14
CA LYS A 559 -27.67 3.70 2.48
C LYS A 559 -26.96 4.43 3.62
N GLY A 560 -25.99 5.29 3.31
CA GLY A 560 -25.23 6.05 4.29
C GLY A 560 -25.78 7.45 4.54
N ILE A 561 -24.98 8.27 5.22
CA ILE A 561 -25.24 9.69 5.43
C ILE A 561 -24.53 10.49 4.34
N LEU A 562 -25.25 11.37 3.65
CA LEU A 562 -24.72 12.24 2.61
C LEU A 562 -25.11 13.69 2.87
N PHE A 563 -24.12 14.56 2.91
CA PHE A 563 -24.29 16.00 2.86
C PHE A 563 -23.97 16.52 1.45
N LEU A 564 -24.89 17.28 0.91
CA LEU A 564 -24.73 18.07 -0.31
C LEU A 564 -24.62 19.53 0.10
N THR A 565 -23.62 20.26 -0.40
CA THR A 565 -23.59 21.72 -0.25
C THR A 565 -23.86 22.40 -1.59
N THR A 566 -24.46 23.59 -1.56
CA THR A 566 -24.55 24.43 -2.75
C THR A 566 -24.63 25.91 -2.40
N ASN A 567 -24.12 26.75 -3.30
CA ASN A 567 -24.31 28.19 -3.26
C ASN A 567 -25.51 28.64 -4.12
N ARG A 568 -26.08 27.76 -4.96
CA ARG A 568 -27.03 28.12 -6.03
C ARG A 568 -28.23 27.19 -6.11
N ILE A 569 -29.07 27.19 -5.07
CA ILE A 569 -30.26 26.33 -5.01
C ILE A 569 -31.23 26.53 -6.19
N GLY A 570 -31.26 27.72 -6.81
CA GLY A 570 -32.15 28.01 -7.94
C GLY A 570 -31.82 27.23 -9.23
N VAL A 571 -30.60 26.70 -9.35
CA VAL A 571 -30.13 26.00 -10.56
C VAL A 571 -30.34 24.50 -10.46
N PHE A 572 -30.69 23.97 -9.27
CA PHE A 572 -30.88 22.54 -9.05
C PHE A 572 -32.00 21.94 -9.90
N ASP A 573 -31.78 20.72 -10.39
CA ASP A 573 -32.82 19.92 -11.01
C ASP A 573 -33.95 19.60 -10.00
N LYS A 574 -35.20 19.77 -10.43
CA LYS A 574 -36.37 19.58 -9.57
C LYS A 574 -36.49 18.16 -9.02
N ALA A 575 -35.92 17.16 -9.70
CA ALA A 575 -35.96 15.75 -9.31
C ALA A 575 -35.15 15.46 -8.03
N PHE A 576 -34.25 16.34 -7.60
CA PHE A 576 -33.53 16.18 -6.32
C PHE A 576 -34.41 16.47 -5.11
N LYS A 577 -35.47 17.25 -5.26
CA LYS A 577 -36.37 17.59 -4.14
C LYS A 577 -37.00 16.36 -3.49
N SER A 578 -37.24 15.29 -4.26
CA SER A 578 -37.82 14.04 -3.74
C SER A 578 -36.79 13.10 -3.10
N ARG A 579 -35.49 13.41 -3.17
CA ARG A 579 -34.38 12.60 -2.62
C ARG A 579 -33.71 13.24 -1.41
N ILE A 580 -33.96 14.53 -1.17
CA ILE A 580 -33.43 15.27 -0.03
C ILE A 580 -34.40 15.13 1.14
N HIS A 581 -33.89 14.63 2.28
CA HIS A 581 -34.67 14.43 3.49
C HIS A 581 -34.81 15.72 4.29
N LEU A 582 -33.73 16.49 4.35
CA LEU A 582 -33.70 17.78 5.05
C LEU A 582 -32.85 18.77 4.26
N ALA A 583 -33.45 19.90 3.90
CA ALA A 583 -32.75 21.05 3.32
C ALA A 583 -32.63 22.15 4.38
N ILE A 584 -31.41 22.63 4.62
CA ILE A 584 -31.10 23.63 5.64
C ILE A 584 -30.55 24.86 4.95
N HIS A 585 -31.24 25.97 5.17
CA HIS A 585 -30.81 27.26 4.70
C HIS A 585 -29.85 27.90 5.71
N PHE A 586 -28.67 28.30 5.23
CA PHE A 586 -27.73 29.13 5.96
C PHE A 586 -27.90 30.58 5.52
N PRO A 587 -28.51 31.44 6.37
CA PRO A 587 -28.66 32.84 6.06
C PRO A 587 -27.31 33.57 6.10
N PRO A 588 -27.24 34.81 5.57
CA PRO A 588 -26.13 35.72 5.86
C PRO A 588 -25.87 35.85 7.36
N LEU A 589 -24.60 36.00 7.75
CA LEU A 589 -24.21 36.06 9.15
C LEU A 589 -24.82 37.30 9.82
N SER A 590 -25.46 37.12 10.97
CA SER A 590 -25.97 38.24 11.77
C SER A 590 -24.82 39.03 12.42
N PHE A 591 -25.12 40.23 12.90
CA PHE A 591 -24.18 41.06 13.65
C PHE A 591 -23.55 40.29 14.83
N ASP A 592 -24.38 39.64 15.65
CA ASP A 592 -23.92 38.90 16.83
C ASP A 592 -23.02 37.72 16.47
N ILE A 593 -23.32 37.03 15.36
CA ILE A 593 -22.49 35.93 14.86
C ILE A 593 -21.15 36.46 14.37
N ARG A 594 -21.12 37.57 13.61
CA ARG A 594 -19.87 38.19 13.15
C ARG A 594 -19.01 38.68 14.31
N LEU A 595 -19.63 39.29 15.33
CA LEU A 595 -18.94 39.71 16.54
C LEU A 595 -18.27 38.52 17.25
N SER A 596 -19.00 37.42 17.41
CA SER A 596 -18.48 36.20 18.01
C SER A 596 -17.34 35.58 17.20
N LEU A 597 -17.43 35.61 15.85
CA LEU A 597 -16.38 35.13 14.97
C LEU A 597 -15.11 35.99 15.03
N TRP A 598 -15.25 37.31 15.06
CA TRP A 598 -14.13 38.23 15.24
C TRP A 598 -13.39 37.94 16.56
N ASP A 599 -14.14 37.84 17.65
CA ASP A 599 -13.58 37.52 18.97
C ASP A 599 -12.89 36.16 18.98
N ALA A 600 -13.52 35.12 18.43
CA ALA A 600 -12.96 33.77 18.38
C ALA A 600 -11.67 33.69 17.55
N PHE A 601 -11.65 34.28 16.35
CA PHE A 601 -10.46 34.23 15.48
C PHE A 601 -9.31 35.05 16.03
N ILE A 602 -9.58 36.23 16.62
CA ILE A 602 -8.54 37.05 17.24
C ILE A 602 -8.04 36.36 18.52
N SER A 603 -8.93 35.82 19.35
CA SER A 603 -8.54 35.10 20.58
C SER A 603 -7.64 33.92 20.31
N LYS A 604 -7.87 33.21 19.19
CA LYS A 604 -7.02 32.11 18.72
C LYS A 604 -5.62 32.57 18.29
N ALA A 605 -5.48 33.80 17.82
CA ALA A 605 -4.19 34.37 17.43
C ALA A 605 -3.47 35.07 18.61
N SER A 606 -4.23 35.79 19.45
CA SER A 606 -3.76 36.52 20.62
C SER A 606 -4.94 36.84 21.54
N SER A 607 -5.04 36.12 22.67
CA SER A 607 -6.10 36.37 23.66
C SER A 607 -6.01 37.77 24.29
N GLU A 608 -4.79 38.33 24.40
CA GLU A 608 -4.58 39.70 24.87
C GLU A 608 -5.19 40.72 23.89
N SER A 609 -4.92 40.56 22.59
CA SER A 609 -5.48 41.44 21.56
C SER A 609 -7.00 41.41 21.53
N ALA A 610 -7.62 40.22 21.69
CA ALA A 610 -9.07 40.10 21.75
C ALA A 610 -9.67 40.88 22.94
N GLN A 611 -9.06 40.78 24.12
CA GLN A 611 -9.53 41.54 25.29
C GLN A 611 -9.41 43.05 25.10
N VAL A 612 -8.30 43.53 24.54
CA VAL A 612 -8.08 44.97 24.29
C VAL A 612 -9.06 45.51 23.25
N LEU A 613 -9.25 44.79 22.14
CA LEU A 613 -10.17 45.16 21.06
C LEU A 613 -11.64 45.05 21.49
N GLY A 614 -11.96 44.10 22.36
CA GLY A 614 -13.29 43.95 22.94
C GLY A 614 -13.63 45.11 23.88
N ARG A 615 -12.71 45.48 24.79
CA ARG A 615 -12.91 46.59 25.75
C ARG A 615 -13.00 47.96 25.07
N SER A 616 -12.26 48.15 23.98
CA SER A 616 -12.29 49.40 23.20
C SER A 616 -13.54 49.53 22.31
N GLY A 617 -14.37 48.49 22.20
CA GLY A 617 -15.53 48.46 21.31
C GLY A 617 -15.17 48.28 19.83
N SER A 618 -13.89 48.08 19.51
CA SER A 618 -13.43 47.88 18.13
C SER A 618 -14.00 46.62 17.49
N LEU A 619 -14.18 45.53 18.26
CA LEU A 619 -14.84 44.32 17.74
C LEU A 619 -16.29 44.59 17.31
N THR A 620 -17.01 45.41 18.07
CA THR A 620 -18.37 45.84 17.74
C THR A 620 -18.41 46.64 16.45
N GLN A 621 -17.43 47.52 16.22
CA GLN A 621 -17.30 48.28 14.97
C GLN A 621 -16.98 47.36 13.79
N LEU A 622 -16.04 46.43 13.93
CA LEU A 622 -15.67 45.47 12.89
C LEU A 622 -16.83 44.52 12.53
N ALA A 623 -17.71 44.19 13.48
CA ALA A 623 -18.88 43.36 13.25
C ALA A 623 -19.99 44.08 12.44
N MET A 624 -19.95 45.41 12.32
CA MET A 624 -20.87 46.16 11.46
C MET A 624 -20.65 45.88 9.98
N GLU A 625 -19.41 45.56 9.60
CA GLU A 625 -19.07 45.17 8.23
C GLU A 625 -19.76 43.87 7.84
N GLU A 626 -20.41 43.84 6.67
CA GLU A 626 -21.17 42.68 6.16
C GLU A 626 -20.25 41.62 5.55
N LEU A 627 -19.42 41.03 6.41
CA LEU A 627 -18.42 40.04 6.02
C LEU A 627 -18.88 38.61 6.32
N ASN A 628 -18.53 37.67 5.44
CA ASN A 628 -18.67 36.24 5.69
C ASN A 628 -17.49 35.71 6.54
N GLY A 629 -17.63 34.50 7.08
CA GLY A 629 -16.64 33.94 8.00
C GLY A 629 -15.27 33.69 7.37
N ARG A 630 -15.21 33.43 6.04
CA ARG A 630 -13.93 33.27 5.32
C ARG A 630 -13.21 34.61 5.19
N GLN A 631 -13.93 35.69 4.88
CA GLN A 631 -13.37 37.05 4.82
C GLN A 631 -12.81 37.46 6.18
N ILE A 632 -13.60 37.32 7.27
CA ILE A 632 -13.15 37.65 8.63
C ILE A 632 -11.87 36.87 8.98
N LYS A 633 -11.84 35.55 8.77
CA LYS A 633 -10.66 34.71 9.03
C LYS A 633 -9.43 35.19 8.24
N ASN A 634 -9.60 35.52 6.96
CA ASN A 634 -8.51 35.99 6.12
C ASN A 634 -7.96 37.34 6.60
N ILE A 635 -8.84 38.27 6.97
CA ILE A 635 -8.44 39.57 7.52
C ILE A 635 -7.64 39.37 8.81
N VAL A 636 -8.12 38.56 9.75
CA VAL A 636 -7.41 38.28 11.01
C VAL A 636 -6.04 37.65 10.74
N ARG A 637 -5.93 36.71 9.78
CA ARG A 637 -4.65 36.11 9.41
C ARG A 637 -3.67 37.12 8.81
N THR A 638 -4.14 38.00 7.94
CA THR A 638 -3.30 39.07 7.37
C THR A 638 -2.86 40.04 8.45
N ALA A 639 -3.77 40.47 9.33
CA ALA A 639 -3.47 41.34 10.46
C ALA A 639 -2.45 40.71 11.41
N PHE A 640 -2.56 39.40 11.67
CA PHE A 640 -1.58 38.66 12.46
C PHE A 640 -0.20 38.64 11.80
N ALA A 641 -0.13 38.41 10.48
CA ALA A 641 1.14 38.42 9.76
C ALA A 641 1.81 39.81 9.79
N LEU A 642 1.03 40.88 9.65
CA LEU A 642 1.52 42.27 9.79
C LEU A 642 2.08 42.50 11.20
N ALA A 643 1.31 42.19 12.24
CA ALA A 643 1.72 42.36 13.63
C ALA A 643 3.02 41.61 13.95
N VAL A 644 3.14 40.35 13.49
CA VAL A 644 4.35 39.53 13.66
C VAL A 644 5.55 40.16 12.96
N SER A 645 5.36 40.72 11.76
CA SER A 645 6.44 41.38 11.02
C SER A 645 6.96 42.64 11.72
N GLU A 646 6.10 43.29 12.50
CA GLU A 646 6.41 44.49 13.28
C GLU A 646 6.86 44.17 14.72
N GLY A 647 6.86 42.90 15.11
CA GLY A 647 7.23 42.47 16.46
C GLY A 647 6.22 42.89 17.53
N THR A 648 4.95 43.05 17.15
CA THR A 648 3.86 43.50 18.04
C THR A 648 2.72 42.47 18.08
N THR A 649 1.73 42.70 18.94
CA THR A 649 0.47 41.94 18.95
C THR A 649 -0.54 42.54 17.97
N ILE A 650 -1.63 41.82 17.67
CA ILE A 650 -2.68 42.35 16.80
C ILE A 650 -3.27 43.62 17.43
N GLN A 651 -3.34 44.67 16.61
CA GLN A 651 -3.90 45.98 16.93
C GLN A 651 -4.96 46.32 15.88
N LEU A 652 -5.79 47.32 16.18
CA LEU A 652 -6.85 47.75 15.25
C LEU A 652 -6.28 48.17 13.90
N GLU A 653 -5.14 48.88 13.88
CA GLU A 653 -4.48 49.36 12.67
C GLU A 653 -4.16 48.21 11.70
N HIS A 654 -3.60 47.10 12.21
CA HIS A 654 -3.32 45.90 11.42
C HIS A 654 -4.60 45.30 10.78
N ILE A 655 -5.72 45.30 11.52
CA ILE A 655 -7.01 44.79 11.03
C ILE A 655 -7.58 45.74 9.97
N THR A 656 -7.54 47.04 10.22
CA THR A 656 -8.02 48.06 9.29
C THR A 656 -7.23 48.01 8.00
N MET A 657 -5.89 47.91 8.04
CA MET A 657 -5.06 47.75 6.85
C MET A 657 -5.44 46.52 6.02
N ALA A 658 -5.66 45.39 6.68
CA ALA A 658 -6.08 44.15 6.02
C ALA A 658 -7.50 44.25 5.44
N LEU A 659 -8.41 44.93 6.14
CA LEU A 659 -9.78 45.18 5.71
C LEU A 659 -9.81 46.11 4.49
N ASP A 660 -9.05 47.21 4.51
CA ASP A 660 -8.96 48.18 3.42
C ASP A 660 -8.39 47.55 2.15
N ALA A 661 -7.34 46.72 2.29
CA ALA A 661 -6.79 45.97 1.17
C ALA A 661 -7.81 44.99 0.56
N MET A 662 -8.62 44.33 1.39
CA MET A 662 -9.68 43.44 0.92
C MET A 662 -10.79 44.21 0.20
N LYS A 663 -11.24 45.35 0.77
CA LYS A 663 -12.26 46.23 0.15
C LYS A 663 -11.80 46.78 -1.19
N ALA A 664 -10.56 47.26 -1.28
CA ALA A 664 -9.98 47.74 -2.53
C ALA A 664 -9.97 46.64 -3.61
N PHE A 665 -9.61 45.41 -3.24
CA PHE A 665 -9.68 44.27 -4.15
C PHE A 665 -11.12 43.95 -4.60
N GLU A 666 -12.09 43.97 -3.68
CA GLU A 666 -13.50 43.75 -4.02
C GLU A 666 -14.04 44.81 -4.98
N ASP A 667 -13.72 46.08 -4.75
CA ASP A 667 -14.10 47.19 -5.63
C ASP A 667 -13.52 47.01 -7.05
N ASP A 668 -12.23 46.68 -7.15
CA ASP A 668 -11.55 46.40 -8.43
C ASP A 668 -12.17 45.18 -9.14
N PHE A 669 -12.47 44.13 -8.39
CA PHE A 669 -13.08 42.91 -8.91
C PHE A 669 -14.49 43.19 -9.46
N ASP A 670 -15.31 43.92 -8.70
CA ASP A 670 -16.67 44.30 -9.09
C ASP A 670 -16.70 45.21 -10.31
N ALA A 671 -15.78 46.18 -10.37
CA ALA A 671 -15.60 47.04 -11.54
C ALA A 671 -15.30 46.21 -12.79
N SER A 672 -14.41 45.21 -12.69
CA SER A 672 -14.06 44.31 -13.80
C SER A 672 -15.24 43.44 -14.26
N GLN A 673 -16.06 42.94 -13.33
CA GLN A 673 -17.26 42.13 -13.65
C GLN A 673 -18.32 42.97 -14.37
N ARG A 674 -18.55 44.21 -13.92
CA ARG A 674 -19.49 45.15 -14.57
C ARG A 674 -19.04 45.47 -15.99
N GLN A 675 -17.75 45.70 -16.21
CA GLN A 675 -17.19 45.91 -17.54
C GLN A 675 -17.40 44.68 -18.45
N ASN A 676 -17.03 43.48 -17.99
CA ASN A 676 -17.24 42.24 -18.73
C ASN A 676 -18.72 41.97 -19.07
N ARG A 677 -19.63 42.29 -18.15
CA ARG A 677 -21.07 42.13 -18.38
C ARG A 677 -21.57 43.11 -19.44
N SER A 678 -21.09 44.34 -19.43
CA SER A 678 -21.41 45.38 -20.43
C SER A 678 -20.87 45.06 -21.84
N GLU A 679 -19.69 44.44 -21.92
CA GLU A 679 -19.10 43.96 -23.19
C GLU A 679 -19.85 42.75 -23.75
N ARG A 680 -20.35 41.86 -22.88
CA ARG A 680 -21.19 40.73 -23.29
C ARG A 680 -22.57 41.18 -23.77
N THR A 681 -23.23 42.09 -23.08
CA THR A 681 -24.52 42.64 -23.56
C THR A 681 -24.34 43.42 -24.85
N SER A 682 -23.30 44.24 -25.01
CA SER A 682 -23.07 44.96 -26.28
C SER A 682 -22.75 44.02 -27.44
N LYS A 683 -21.99 42.94 -27.24
CA LYS A 683 -21.78 41.88 -28.26
C LYS A 683 -23.07 41.12 -28.59
N GLN A 684 -23.92 40.86 -27.61
CA GLN A 684 -25.19 40.15 -27.81
C GLN A 684 -26.25 41.04 -28.49
N THR A 685 -26.25 42.35 -28.21
CA THR A 685 -27.08 43.34 -28.90
C THR A 685 -26.60 43.60 -30.33
N LYS A 686 -25.28 43.61 -30.59
CA LYS A 686 -24.74 43.65 -31.96
C LYS A 686 -25.15 42.43 -32.78
N ARG A 687 -25.05 41.21 -32.23
CA ARG A 687 -25.52 39.99 -32.90
C ARG A 687 -27.02 40.02 -33.21
N ARG A 688 -27.86 40.50 -32.29
CA ARG A 688 -29.31 40.67 -32.54
C ARG A 688 -29.64 41.76 -33.57
N LEU A 689 -28.81 42.79 -33.69
CA LEU A 689 -28.96 43.84 -34.71
C LEU A 689 -28.45 43.40 -36.09
N GLU A 690 -27.47 42.49 -36.14
CA GLU A 690 -26.98 41.86 -37.37
C GLU A 690 -27.95 40.79 -37.88
N GLU A 691 -28.56 39.99 -37.00
CA GLU A 691 -29.58 38.98 -37.35
C GLU A 691 -30.97 39.59 -37.69
N GLY A 692 -31.20 40.86 -37.35
CA GLY A 692 -32.46 41.56 -37.61
C GLY A 692 -32.49 42.41 -38.89
N ARG A 693 -31.43 42.39 -39.72
CA ARG A 693 -31.35 43.13 -40.99
C ARG A 693 -31.55 42.28 -42.25
N ASP A 694 -31.75 40.97 -42.10
CA ASP A 694 -31.93 40.04 -43.22
C ASP A 694 -33.38 39.54 -43.34
N VAL A 695 -34.36 40.45 -43.41
CA VAL A 695 -35.69 40.13 -43.97
C VAL A 695 -36.26 41.41 -44.58
N ASP A 696 -36.04 41.59 -45.88
CA ASP A 696 -36.99 42.16 -46.86
C ASP A 696 -36.22 42.46 -48.16
N GLU A 697 -36.24 41.51 -49.09
CA GLU A 697 -36.39 41.72 -50.55
C GLU A 697 -36.25 40.35 -51.26
N GLU A 698 -37.39 39.72 -51.57
CA GLU A 698 -37.45 38.66 -52.58
C GLU A 698 -37.33 39.25 -54.00
N PRO A 699 -36.64 38.58 -54.94
CA PRO A 699 -36.34 39.11 -56.26
C PRO A 699 -37.40 38.72 -57.30
N LEU A 700 -37.70 39.63 -58.24
CA LEU A 700 -38.35 39.34 -59.51
C LEU A 700 -37.28 39.32 -60.63
N ASP A 701 -37.10 38.13 -61.20
CA ASP A 701 -36.73 37.78 -62.57
C ASP A 701 -35.84 38.73 -63.41
N SER A 702 -34.71 38.17 -63.87
CA SER A 702 -34.46 37.78 -65.29
C SER A 702 -33.04 38.10 -65.79
N GLU A 703 -32.45 37.04 -66.35
CA GLU A 703 -31.51 37.00 -67.49
C GLU A 703 -30.10 37.63 -67.37
N GLY A 704 -29.12 36.71 -67.39
CA GLY A 704 -28.27 36.60 -68.59
C GLY A 704 -26.98 37.41 -68.62
N SER A 705 -25.90 36.78 -68.16
CA SER A 705 -24.62 36.59 -68.86
C SER A 705 -24.14 37.69 -69.83
N ILE A 706 -22.97 38.27 -69.57
CA ILE A 706 -21.74 38.10 -70.39
C ILE A 706 -20.63 39.07 -69.93
N CYS A 707 -19.43 38.51 -69.94
CA CYS A 707 -18.08 39.07 -69.91
C CYS A 707 -17.84 40.53 -70.30
N GLY A 708 -16.75 41.08 -69.73
CA GLY A 708 -15.75 41.77 -70.56
C GLY A 708 -15.15 43.02 -69.94
N ASP A 709 -13.96 42.85 -69.34
CA ASP A 709 -12.80 43.75 -69.29
C ASP A 709 -12.96 45.21 -69.76
N PHE A 710 -12.48 46.18 -68.96
CA PHE A 710 -11.25 46.95 -69.25
C PHE A 710 -11.09 48.19 -68.32
N LEU A 711 -9.86 48.36 -67.82
CA LEU A 711 -9.12 49.60 -67.49
C LEU A 711 -9.85 50.83 -66.89
N GLY A 712 -9.35 51.29 -65.75
CA GLY A 712 -9.30 52.75 -65.53
C GLY A 712 -9.21 53.27 -64.09
N LYS A 713 -7.98 53.55 -63.66
CA LYS A 713 -7.54 54.72 -62.85
C LYS A 713 -8.13 54.95 -61.44
N ARG A 714 -7.19 54.99 -60.48
CA ARG A 714 -7.27 55.62 -59.15
C ARG A 714 -7.69 57.11 -59.24
N PRO A 715 -8.31 57.69 -58.18
CA PRO A 715 -7.53 58.33 -57.10
C PRO A 715 -8.05 57.98 -55.69
N ARG A 716 -7.18 57.58 -54.74
CA ARG A 716 -6.73 58.42 -53.61
C ARG A 716 -7.76 59.43 -53.10
N LEU A 717 -8.34 59.16 -51.94
CA LEU A 717 -8.70 60.16 -50.94
C LEU A 717 -8.38 59.60 -49.55
N HIS A 718 -7.56 60.36 -48.83
CA HIS A 718 -7.36 60.26 -47.40
C HIS A 718 -8.69 60.54 -46.68
N PHE A 719 -9.09 59.68 -45.75
CA PHE A 719 -9.10 59.96 -44.30
C PHE A 719 -9.27 58.65 -43.53
#